data_AF-A0A1F8J103-F1
#
_entry.id   AF-A0A1F8J103-F1
#
_cell.length_a   1.000
_cell.length_b   1.000
_cell.length_c   1.000
_cell.angle_alpha   90.00
_cell.angle_beta   90.00
_cell.angle_gamma   90.00
#
_symmetry.space_group_name_H-M   'P 1'
#
loop_
_entity.id
_entity.type
_entity.pdbx_description
1 polymer ?
#
loop_
_entity_poly.entity_id
_entity_poly.type
_entity_poly.pdbx_seq_one_letter_code
_entity_poly.pdbx_strand_id
1 'polypeptide(L)'
;MSTGKKIQRILRVFLVFFLLICLRIWHLGVIQREERLQEAEKPQQKTLLIRADRGVIVDRFGIPLAVNRISYNAAIYYAQIAEIPRISWQTGPDRKQVKIFLRKEYIQSLSKILASTLQLNVDRIEDLIHSKAALFPHVPYIIKASLSESEYYQLRMLEKDWPGISAEIAQLRHYPLGKTGSAIIGTMGAINPKEYARIAQEMSELQAASDYFEQEDQDRLKELKEKAYAIHDLIGKTGIEAQHEEALRGVWGKKTFEVDQKGRFIREISRKEPISGKQITLSLSSELQEFAEKLLRLDERTRDGRSRGYDPADKTRKIQKQPWIKGGAIVAMDPNTGEVIAMASHPRFDPNDFIYTKDSIFNVGKTSQMNRWLENSSFIGSLWDGIEVLERERSTEEIQAISWDFFLETLFDKDKPIYKFFEKMNVGKAVQIQEDYEAMLYFHREGLKVPIEIQKRLDALFLPKEDLPFAVDLARTVVYAPAFTDALLVQIGSMPIAQYRTLCQTFLKTERAARIKAKEAFRNNEFKQWRALHEKMFLEEKRKEEKEKKSYARPFIDYLDKKENELFQTFWEENKFLQLASPEMPEDLIRTFRSFSELTRPLLGNYKTLRHRSHQTEQDMAASFYPVGGYGFNRSYAFQSGVPPGSVFKLVTAYEALFQNIAFQMLDETSQKGVGKTLGGQLYPRYYKGGRLPKSASRNMGKIDLTTAIERSSNPYFAILAGDYFHDPEDLLKAAKLFGYGQKTGIDLPHENKGNVPNDLKINRTGLYSTSIGQHTLLTTPLQTAAMLTSIANGGLFLKPTIVKKITDHTMAQEHELCMQSIREIPMDAKIQRTLLEAMDLVVSGVKGSARPSAIRGLLAHPNILREYIDLKHHMVAKTGTAEIMGKLSYNPSSSPQIYKYTWFAAASFAEPHYQSPELVVVVFLRYGDSGKELAPLASQMIYKWREILKNSSK
;
A
#
# COMPACT_ATOMS: atom_id res chain seq x y z
N MET A 1 56.07 56.17 -37.87
CA MET A 1 55.23 55.66 -38.99
C MET A 1 55.06 54.12 -38.98
N SER A 2 54.60 53.48 -37.89
CA SER A 2 54.61 52.00 -37.77
C SER A 2 53.24 51.35 -37.45
N THR A 3 52.28 52.08 -36.87
CA THR A 3 50.98 51.53 -36.45
C THR A 3 49.93 51.47 -37.58
N GLY A 4 49.85 52.49 -38.44
CA GLY A 4 48.87 52.53 -39.54
C GLY A 4 49.02 51.42 -40.59
N LYS A 5 50.26 51.04 -40.94
CA LYS A 5 50.52 49.95 -41.90
C LYS A 5 50.15 48.56 -41.35
N LYS A 6 50.24 48.34 -40.03
CA LYS A 6 49.80 47.09 -39.38
C LYS A 6 48.27 46.97 -39.38
N ILE A 7 47.56 48.07 -39.07
CA ILE A 7 46.09 48.12 -39.11
C ILE A 7 45.58 47.85 -40.53
N GLN A 8 46.19 48.45 -41.56
CA GLN A 8 45.82 48.17 -42.96
C GLN A 8 46.07 46.70 -43.38
N ARG A 9 47.14 46.06 -42.89
CA ARG A 9 47.37 44.63 -43.16
C ARG A 9 46.32 43.75 -42.48
N ILE A 10 45.99 44.04 -41.23
CA ILE A 10 44.93 43.32 -40.50
C ILE A 10 43.59 43.51 -41.20
N LEU A 11 43.26 44.74 -41.61
CA LEU A 11 42.01 45.04 -42.34
C LEU A 11 41.93 44.28 -43.67
N ARG A 12 43.04 44.19 -44.42
CA ARG A 12 43.09 43.40 -45.67
C ARG A 12 42.89 41.90 -45.41
N VAL A 13 43.49 41.36 -44.34
CA VAL A 13 43.28 39.96 -43.94
C VAL A 13 41.80 39.72 -43.59
N PHE A 14 41.18 40.62 -42.81
CA PHE A 14 39.75 40.54 -42.52
C PHE A 14 38.89 40.66 -43.78
N LEU A 15 39.26 41.51 -44.73
CA LEU A 15 38.52 41.70 -45.97
C LEU A 15 38.61 40.46 -46.87
N VAL A 16 39.78 39.82 -46.95
CA VAL A 16 39.94 38.53 -47.64
C VAL A 16 39.14 37.43 -46.94
N PHE A 17 39.15 37.38 -45.60
CA PHE A 17 38.36 36.41 -44.84
C PHE A 17 36.86 36.62 -45.04
N PHE A 18 36.40 37.87 -45.06
CA PHE A 18 35.02 38.24 -45.34
C PHE A 18 34.62 37.87 -46.77
N LEU A 19 35.51 38.10 -47.75
CA LEU A 19 35.31 37.68 -49.13
C LEU A 19 35.18 36.16 -49.25
N LEU A 20 36.01 35.39 -48.54
CA LEU A 20 35.91 33.93 -48.48
C LEU A 20 34.60 33.46 -47.85
N ILE A 21 34.13 34.12 -46.80
CA ILE A 21 32.82 33.85 -46.20
C ILE A 21 31.70 34.17 -47.20
N CYS A 22 31.74 35.31 -47.88
CA CYS A 22 30.76 35.69 -48.91
C CYS A 22 30.76 34.69 -50.08
N LEU A 23 31.93 34.26 -50.55
CA LEU A 23 32.07 33.22 -51.57
C LEU A 23 31.50 31.89 -51.10
N ARG A 24 31.73 31.51 -49.83
CA ARG A 24 31.17 30.28 -49.27
C ARG A 24 29.64 30.37 -49.12
N ILE A 25 29.11 31.52 -48.73
CA ILE A 25 27.67 31.77 -48.66
C ILE A 25 27.06 31.71 -50.07
N TRP A 26 27.69 32.31 -51.07
CA TRP A 26 27.25 32.23 -52.46
C TRP A 26 27.29 30.79 -53.00
N HIS A 27 28.37 30.05 -52.71
CA HIS A 27 28.49 28.65 -53.07
C HIS A 27 27.40 27.79 -52.42
N LEU A 28 27.09 28.01 -51.13
CA LEU A 28 26.03 27.27 -50.43
C LEU A 28 24.62 27.70 -50.87
N GLY A 29 24.41 29.00 -51.11
CA GLY A 29 23.10 29.60 -51.36
C GLY A 29 22.67 29.64 -52.82
N VAL A 30 23.61 29.54 -53.76
CA VAL A 30 23.35 29.60 -55.21
C VAL A 30 23.76 28.30 -55.90
N ILE A 31 25.02 27.87 -55.75
CA ILE A 31 25.54 26.68 -56.45
C ILE A 31 24.92 25.39 -55.87
N GLN A 32 25.03 25.18 -54.56
CA GLN A 32 24.49 23.98 -53.90
C GLN A 32 22.99 24.11 -53.55
N ARG A 33 22.31 25.18 -54.00
CA ARG A 33 20.94 25.46 -53.58
C ARG A 33 19.98 24.31 -53.93
N GLU A 34 20.06 23.82 -55.16
CA GLU A 34 19.17 22.74 -55.64
C GLU A 34 19.46 21.41 -54.94
N GLU A 35 20.73 21.04 -54.79
CA GLU A 35 21.16 19.83 -54.09
C GLU A 35 20.74 19.88 -52.61
N ARG A 36 20.88 21.04 -51.95
CA ARG A 36 20.45 21.26 -50.55
C ARG A 36 18.94 21.33 -50.40
N LEU A 37 18.22 21.88 -51.38
CA LEU A 37 16.75 21.85 -51.43
C LEU A 37 16.27 20.40 -51.57
N GLN A 38 16.88 19.63 -52.46
CA GLN A 38 16.58 18.20 -52.60
C GLN A 38 16.91 17.41 -51.34
N GLU A 39 18.06 17.65 -50.71
CA GLU A 39 18.39 17.05 -49.41
C GLU A 39 17.42 17.45 -48.31
N ALA A 40 16.98 18.70 -48.28
CA ALA A 40 15.96 19.15 -47.34
C ALA A 40 14.60 18.51 -47.63
N GLU A 41 14.25 18.30 -48.90
CA GLU A 41 12.99 17.66 -49.35
C GLU A 41 12.97 16.15 -49.17
N LYS A 42 14.11 15.52 -48.86
CA LYS A 42 14.16 14.10 -48.53
C LYS A 42 13.24 13.80 -47.34
N PRO A 43 12.31 12.85 -47.48
CA PRO A 43 11.39 12.51 -46.42
C PRO A 43 12.16 11.93 -45.23
N GLN A 44 11.77 12.35 -44.02
CA GLN A 44 12.36 11.86 -42.78
C GLN A 44 11.65 10.60 -42.33
N GLN A 45 12.38 9.69 -41.69
CA GLN A 45 11.76 8.52 -41.08
C GLN A 45 11.27 8.86 -39.68
N LYS A 46 10.01 8.51 -39.40
CA LYS A 46 9.41 8.65 -38.07
C LYS A 46 8.83 7.33 -37.63
N THR A 47 9.22 6.89 -36.43
CA THR A 47 8.72 5.65 -35.85
C THR A 47 7.66 5.95 -34.80
N LEU A 48 6.49 5.36 -34.96
CA LEU A 48 5.42 5.33 -33.96
C LEU A 48 5.43 3.98 -33.24
N LEU A 49 5.31 4.03 -31.91
CA LEU A 49 5.27 2.83 -31.07
C LEU A 49 3.82 2.35 -30.98
N ILE A 50 3.59 1.07 -31.27
CA ILE A 50 2.32 0.39 -31.03
C ILE A 50 2.46 -0.36 -29.72
N ARG A 51 1.60 -0.04 -28.76
CA ARG A 51 1.59 -0.72 -27.47
C ARG A 51 1.19 -2.18 -27.65
N ALA A 52 1.87 -3.05 -26.92
CA ALA A 52 1.51 -4.46 -26.81
C ALA A 52 0.47 -4.66 -25.72
N ASP A 53 -0.35 -5.69 -25.91
CA ASP A 53 -1.30 -6.12 -24.91
C ASP A 53 -0.54 -6.80 -23.76
N ARG A 54 -0.93 -6.44 -22.53
CA ARG A 54 -0.32 -7.04 -21.34
C ARG A 54 -0.80 -8.48 -21.17
N GLY A 55 0.08 -9.38 -20.76
CA GLY A 55 -0.23 -10.78 -20.50
C GLY A 55 -1.34 -10.96 -19.46
N VAL A 56 -2.18 -11.98 -19.66
CA VAL A 56 -3.28 -12.31 -18.74
C VAL A 56 -2.73 -13.07 -17.53
N ILE A 57 -3.29 -12.82 -16.35
CA ILE A 57 -3.04 -13.62 -15.15
C ILE A 57 -4.29 -14.44 -14.88
N VAL A 58 -4.13 -15.76 -14.79
CA VAL A 58 -5.21 -16.71 -14.50
C VAL A 58 -4.87 -17.57 -13.28
N ASP A 59 -5.88 -18.11 -12.64
CA ASP A 59 -5.73 -19.09 -11.56
C ASP A 59 -5.40 -20.50 -12.12
N ARG A 60 -5.28 -21.49 -11.23
CA ARG A 60 -4.93 -22.87 -11.62
C ARG A 60 -5.98 -23.57 -12.51
N PHE A 61 -7.21 -23.08 -12.50
CA PHE A 61 -8.34 -23.59 -13.27
C PHE A 61 -8.62 -22.74 -14.52
N GLY A 62 -7.79 -21.73 -14.80
CA GLY A 62 -7.95 -20.83 -15.94
C GLY A 62 -8.90 -19.66 -15.69
N ILE A 63 -9.34 -19.42 -14.44
CA ILE A 63 -10.22 -18.30 -14.09
C ILE A 63 -9.41 -16.99 -14.17
N PRO A 64 -9.89 -15.97 -14.89
CA PRO A 64 -9.16 -14.72 -15.07
C PRO A 64 -9.08 -13.90 -13.79
N LEU A 65 -7.85 -13.62 -13.34
CA LEU A 65 -7.54 -12.78 -12.18
C LEU A 65 -7.17 -11.36 -12.59
N ALA A 66 -6.46 -11.20 -13.70
CA ALA A 66 -6.13 -9.91 -14.30
C ALA A 66 -6.14 -10.02 -15.83
N VAL A 67 -7.01 -9.25 -16.47
CA VAL A 67 -7.23 -9.25 -17.92
C VAL A 67 -7.14 -7.83 -18.45
N ASN A 68 -7.11 -7.70 -19.78
CA ASN A 68 -7.25 -6.41 -20.42
C ASN A 68 -8.69 -6.25 -20.90
N ARG A 69 -9.30 -5.11 -20.57
CA ARG A 69 -10.62 -4.71 -21.05
C ARG A 69 -10.47 -3.63 -22.11
N ILE A 70 -11.30 -3.70 -23.14
CA ILE A 70 -11.38 -2.65 -24.15
C ILE A 70 -11.84 -1.34 -23.49
N SER A 71 -11.14 -0.26 -23.83
CA SER A 71 -11.45 1.11 -23.44
C SER A 71 -11.51 1.97 -24.70
N TYR A 72 -12.66 2.58 -24.93
CA TYR A 72 -12.86 3.52 -26.01
C TYR A 72 -12.36 4.91 -25.59
N ASN A 73 -11.57 5.57 -26.42
CA ASN A 73 -10.96 6.86 -26.10
C ASN A 73 -11.25 7.89 -27.20
N ALA A 74 -11.46 9.13 -26.80
CA ALA A 74 -11.47 10.28 -27.70
C ALA A 74 -10.06 10.87 -27.77
N ALA A 75 -9.44 10.86 -28.95
CA ALA A 75 -8.12 11.43 -29.17
C ALA A 75 -8.15 12.54 -30.24
N ILE A 76 -7.18 13.45 -30.19
CA ILE A 76 -6.95 14.43 -31.25
C ILE A 76 -5.57 14.26 -31.88
N TYR A 77 -5.57 14.25 -33.21
CA TYR A 77 -4.38 14.31 -34.06
C TYR A 77 -4.22 15.73 -34.62
N TYR A 78 -3.44 16.55 -33.92
CA TYR A 78 -3.27 17.95 -34.33
C TYR A 78 -2.65 18.11 -35.72
N ALA A 79 -1.81 17.17 -36.16
CA ALA A 79 -1.19 17.19 -37.49
C ALA A 79 -2.23 17.30 -38.62
N GLN A 80 -3.38 16.64 -38.51
CA GLN A 80 -4.46 16.73 -39.50
C GLN A 80 -5.14 18.11 -39.45
N ILE A 81 -5.36 18.66 -38.26
CA ILE A 81 -5.86 20.03 -38.07
C ILE A 81 -4.86 21.05 -38.65
N ALA A 82 -3.57 20.75 -38.60
CA ALA A 82 -2.52 21.61 -39.11
C ALA A 82 -2.49 21.74 -40.64
N GLU A 83 -3.22 20.88 -41.38
CA GLU A 83 -3.40 21.00 -42.83
C GLU A 83 -4.32 22.16 -43.20
N ILE A 84 -5.27 22.49 -42.32
CA ILE A 84 -6.17 23.64 -42.50
C ILE A 84 -5.33 24.92 -42.47
N PRO A 85 -5.40 25.79 -43.49
CA PRO A 85 -4.64 27.04 -43.53
C PRO A 85 -4.86 27.86 -42.25
N ARG A 86 -3.78 28.43 -41.70
CA ARG A 86 -3.92 29.31 -40.52
C ARG A 86 -4.79 30.53 -40.84
N ILE A 87 -4.63 31.08 -42.05
CA ILE A 87 -5.25 32.30 -42.52
C ILE A 87 -5.73 32.08 -43.96
N SER A 88 -6.89 32.61 -44.31
CA SER A 88 -7.32 32.81 -45.69
C SER A 88 -7.81 34.26 -45.86
N TRP A 89 -7.70 34.77 -47.08
CA TRP A 89 -8.18 36.09 -47.46
C TRP A 89 -9.46 35.92 -48.25
N GLN A 90 -10.56 36.50 -47.78
CA GLN A 90 -11.81 36.54 -48.51
C GLN A 90 -12.18 37.97 -48.87
N THR A 91 -12.76 38.14 -50.04
CA THR A 91 -13.21 39.44 -50.53
C THR A 91 -14.65 39.65 -50.04
N GLY A 92 -14.84 40.61 -49.14
CA GLY A 92 -16.17 40.95 -48.64
C GLY A 92 -17.03 41.65 -49.70
N PRO A 93 -18.34 41.85 -49.43
CA PRO A 93 -19.27 42.53 -50.34
C PRO A 93 -18.79 43.94 -50.76
N ASP A 94 -17.96 44.60 -49.93
CA ASP A 94 -17.38 45.93 -50.21
C ASP A 94 -16.04 45.90 -50.98
N ARG A 95 -15.67 44.78 -51.62
CA ARG A 95 -14.36 44.55 -52.30
C ARG A 95 -13.10 44.67 -51.41
N LYS A 96 -13.24 44.78 -50.09
CA LYS A 96 -12.11 44.75 -49.15
C LYS A 96 -11.71 43.32 -48.81
N GLN A 97 -10.41 43.04 -48.80
CA GLN A 97 -9.86 41.76 -48.35
C GLN A 97 -9.92 41.68 -46.82
N VAL A 98 -10.71 40.75 -46.30
CA VAL A 98 -10.81 40.46 -44.87
C VAL A 98 -9.97 39.22 -44.56
N LYS A 99 -9.18 39.32 -43.50
CA LYS A 99 -8.33 38.23 -43.00
C LYS A 99 -9.16 37.31 -42.10
N ILE A 100 -9.32 36.05 -42.50
CA ILE A 100 -10.09 35.04 -41.75
C ILE A 100 -9.13 33.99 -41.16
N PHE A 101 -9.36 33.59 -39.91
CA PHE A 101 -8.53 32.61 -39.20
C PHE A 101 -9.16 31.22 -39.23
N LEU A 102 -9.22 30.61 -40.41
CA LEU A 102 -9.88 29.32 -40.67
C LEU A 102 -9.56 28.24 -39.62
N ARG A 103 -8.27 28.01 -39.31
CA ARG A 103 -7.89 26.97 -38.33
C ARG A 103 -8.41 27.28 -36.92
N LYS A 104 -8.45 28.55 -36.53
CA LYS A 104 -8.94 28.95 -35.21
C LYS A 104 -10.46 28.73 -35.13
N GLU A 105 -11.20 29.16 -36.15
CA GLU A 105 -12.64 28.95 -36.25
C GLU A 105 -13.00 27.45 -36.28
N TYR A 106 -12.18 26.65 -36.98
CA TYR A 106 -12.31 25.20 -37.00
C TYR A 106 -12.14 24.58 -35.61
N ILE A 107 -11.05 24.91 -34.90
CA ILE A 107 -10.79 24.41 -33.55
C ILE A 107 -11.92 24.81 -32.59
N GLN A 108 -12.43 26.03 -32.68
CA GLN A 108 -13.57 26.48 -31.86
C GLN A 108 -14.84 25.70 -32.14
N SER A 109 -15.15 25.45 -33.41
CA SER A 109 -16.33 24.67 -33.80
C SER A 109 -16.19 23.21 -33.38
N LEU A 110 -15.00 22.62 -33.58
CA LEU A 110 -14.65 21.28 -33.14
C LEU A 110 -14.79 21.13 -31.62
N SER A 111 -14.23 22.07 -30.85
CA SER A 111 -14.32 22.06 -29.38
C SER A 111 -15.77 22.12 -28.88
N LYS A 112 -16.66 22.87 -29.55
CA LYS A 112 -18.08 22.93 -29.19
C LYS A 112 -18.79 21.60 -29.40
N ILE A 113 -18.53 20.93 -30.53
CA ILE A 113 -19.12 19.63 -30.87
C ILE A 113 -18.59 18.54 -29.94
N LEU A 114 -17.29 18.52 -29.69
CA LEU A 114 -16.69 17.58 -28.75
C LEU A 114 -17.19 17.82 -27.33
N ALA A 115 -17.34 19.07 -26.91
CA ALA A 115 -17.88 19.42 -25.59
C ALA A 115 -19.32 18.91 -25.40
N SER A 116 -20.20 19.09 -26.39
CA SER A 116 -21.59 18.59 -26.31
C SER A 116 -21.66 17.06 -26.34
N THR A 117 -20.82 16.42 -27.17
CA THR A 117 -20.80 14.95 -27.32
C THR A 117 -20.19 14.26 -26.10
N LEU A 118 -19.10 14.81 -25.56
CA LEU A 118 -18.31 14.20 -24.50
C LEU A 118 -18.64 14.75 -23.10
N GLN A 119 -19.56 15.71 -22.99
CA GLN A 119 -19.94 16.40 -21.75
C GLN A 119 -18.73 17.08 -21.06
N LEU A 120 -17.91 17.74 -21.86
CA LEU A 120 -16.69 18.42 -21.42
C LEU A 120 -16.80 19.94 -21.58
N ASN A 121 -15.90 20.67 -20.94
CA ASN A 121 -15.83 22.12 -21.08
C ASN A 121 -15.14 22.51 -22.41
N VAL A 122 -15.78 23.39 -23.19
CA VAL A 122 -15.31 23.84 -24.52
C VAL A 122 -13.93 24.48 -24.44
N ASP A 123 -13.74 25.44 -23.51
CA ASP A 123 -12.50 26.20 -23.35
C ASP A 123 -11.35 25.24 -22.99
N ARG A 124 -11.63 24.20 -22.19
CA ARG A 124 -10.65 23.19 -21.80
C ARG A 124 -10.18 22.35 -22.98
N ILE A 125 -11.07 21.99 -23.91
CA ILE A 125 -10.71 21.23 -25.11
C ILE A 125 -9.86 22.09 -26.04
N GLU A 126 -10.25 23.35 -26.26
CA GLU A 126 -9.49 24.31 -27.07
C GLU A 126 -8.07 24.51 -26.52
N ASP A 127 -7.92 24.65 -25.20
CA ASP A 127 -6.62 24.74 -24.52
C ASP A 127 -5.78 23.48 -24.66
N LEU A 128 -6.40 22.30 -24.54
CA LEU A 128 -5.72 21.02 -24.76
C LEU A 128 -5.19 20.93 -26.19
N ILE A 129 -5.99 21.34 -27.18
CA ILE A 129 -5.58 21.40 -28.59
C ILE A 129 -4.40 22.35 -28.77
N HIS A 130 -4.52 23.59 -28.34
CA HIS A 130 -3.46 24.57 -28.53
C HIS A 130 -2.18 24.27 -27.74
N SER A 131 -2.30 23.74 -26.53
CA SER A 131 -1.15 23.41 -25.69
C SER A 131 -0.33 22.25 -26.24
N LYS A 132 -0.98 21.23 -26.79
CA LYS A 132 -0.31 20.05 -27.38
C LYS A 132 0.13 20.28 -28.82
N ALA A 133 -0.55 21.14 -29.57
CA ALA A 133 -0.17 21.57 -30.91
C ALA A 133 1.28 22.04 -31.03
N ALA A 134 1.76 22.80 -30.04
CA ALA A 134 3.10 23.38 -30.06
C ALA A 134 4.23 22.38 -29.77
N LEU A 135 3.94 21.29 -29.06
CA LEU A 135 4.95 20.37 -28.53
C LEU A 135 4.94 19.02 -29.22
N PHE A 136 3.75 18.50 -29.53
CA PHE A 136 3.56 17.15 -30.06
C PHE A 136 2.52 17.11 -31.19
N PRO A 137 2.70 17.87 -32.28
CA PRO A 137 1.70 17.94 -33.34
C PRO A 137 1.39 16.59 -33.99
N HIS A 138 2.32 15.64 -33.96
CA HIS A 138 2.20 14.34 -34.63
C HIS A 138 1.82 13.17 -33.71
N VAL A 139 1.60 13.43 -32.41
CA VAL A 139 1.24 12.38 -31.45
C VAL A 139 -0.20 12.59 -31.04
N PRO A 140 -1.07 11.57 -31.15
CA PRO A 140 -2.41 11.67 -30.61
C PRO A 140 -2.36 11.92 -29.11
N TYR A 141 -3.25 12.79 -28.62
CA TYR A 141 -3.46 12.90 -27.20
C TYR A 141 -4.94 12.66 -26.88
N ILE A 142 -5.15 11.88 -25.82
CA ILE A 142 -6.47 11.51 -25.32
C ILE A 142 -7.09 12.73 -24.62
N ILE A 143 -8.28 13.13 -25.05
CA ILE A 143 -9.10 14.15 -24.40
C ILE A 143 -9.94 13.51 -23.28
N LYS A 144 -10.61 12.40 -23.62
CA LYS A 144 -11.51 11.67 -22.73
C LYS A 144 -11.23 10.19 -22.86
N ALA A 145 -11.08 9.49 -21.73
CA ALA A 145 -10.83 8.06 -21.70
C ALA A 145 -12.07 7.29 -21.24
N SER A 146 -12.19 6.02 -21.63
CA SER A 146 -13.31 5.15 -21.25
C SER A 146 -14.68 5.71 -21.62
N LEU A 147 -14.86 6.08 -22.89
CA LEU A 147 -16.15 6.47 -23.47
C LEU A 147 -17.17 5.34 -23.35
N SER A 148 -18.44 5.71 -23.18
CA SER A 148 -19.55 4.79 -23.45
C SER A 148 -19.55 4.36 -24.91
N GLU A 149 -20.14 3.19 -25.21
CA GLU A 149 -20.28 2.72 -26.59
C GLU A 149 -21.02 3.74 -27.46
N SER A 150 -22.08 4.37 -26.92
CA SER A 150 -22.81 5.42 -27.62
C SER A 150 -21.94 6.63 -27.97
N GLU A 151 -21.14 7.13 -27.03
CA GLU A 151 -20.23 8.25 -27.28
C GLU A 151 -19.15 7.87 -28.29
N TYR A 152 -18.62 6.65 -28.21
CA TYR A 152 -17.62 6.14 -29.16
C TYR A 152 -18.16 6.11 -30.59
N TYR A 153 -19.35 5.56 -30.81
CA TYR A 153 -19.93 5.51 -32.16
C TYR A 153 -20.32 6.89 -32.69
N GLN A 154 -20.82 7.79 -31.83
CA GLN A 154 -21.06 9.18 -32.22
C GLN A 154 -19.76 9.87 -32.66
N LEU A 155 -18.68 9.70 -31.89
CA LEU A 155 -17.37 10.25 -32.24
C LEU A 155 -16.82 9.63 -33.53
N ARG A 156 -17.01 8.32 -33.72
CA ARG A 156 -16.58 7.60 -34.93
C ARG A 156 -17.31 8.07 -36.18
N MET A 157 -18.58 8.49 -36.07
CA MET A 157 -19.31 9.12 -37.17
C MET A 157 -18.74 10.50 -37.49
N LEU A 158 -18.42 11.30 -36.46
CA LEU A 158 -17.85 12.65 -36.63
C LEU A 158 -16.44 12.64 -37.21
N GLU A 159 -15.65 11.57 -37.00
CA GLU A 159 -14.29 11.40 -37.52
C GLU A 159 -14.18 11.58 -39.04
N LYS A 160 -15.25 11.25 -39.79
CA LYS A 160 -15.30 11.44 -41.24
C LYS A 160 -15.35 12.92 -41.66
N ASP A 161 -16.12 13.71 -40.92
CA ASP A 161 -16.42 15.11 -41.28
C ASP A 161 -15.47 16.11 -40.62
N TRP A 162 -14.80 15.70 -39.53
CA TRP A 162 -13.93 16.54 -38.71
C TRP A 162 -12.48 16.01 -38.66
N PRO A 163 -11.62 16.43 -39.61
CA PRO A 163 -10.19 16.12 -39.59
C PRO A 163 -9.53 16.40 -38.24
N GLY A 164 -8.80 15.44 -37.70
CA GLY A 164 -8.10 15.52 -36.42
C GLY A 164 -8.84 14.91 -35.24
N ILE A 165 -10.14 14.57 -35.35
CA ILE A 165 -10.79 13.67 -34.39
C ILE A 165 -10.29 12.25 -34.64
N SER A 166 -10.08 11.47 -33.58
CA SER A 166 -9.91 10.03 -33.69
C SER A 166 -10.58 9.34 -32.53
N ALA A 167 -11.46 8.38 -32.84
CA ALA A 167 -11.97 7.44 -31.86
C ALA A 167 -11.01 6.24 -31.77
N GLU A 168 -10.24 6.15 -30.69
CA GLU A 168 -9.23 5.10 -30.49
C GLU A 168 -9.75 3.99 -29.58
N ILE A 169 -9.44 2.74 -29.94
CA ILE A 169 -9.63 1.59 -29.07
C ILE A 169 -8.29 1.32 -28.38
N ALA A 170 -8.28 1.36 -27.05
CA ALA A 170 -7.14 0.97 -26.24
C ALA A 170 -7.52 -0.18 -25.31
N GLN A 171 -6.50 -0.81 -24.73
CA GLN A 171 -6.68 -1.81 -23.69
C GLN A 171 -6.30 -1.23 -22.33
N LEU A 172 -7.17 -1.40 -21.35
CA LEU A 172 -6.92 -1.06 -19.95
C LEU A 172 -6.87 -2.34 -19.12
N ARG A 173 -5.96 -2.38 -18.15
CA ARG A 173 -5.91 -3.47 -17.19
C ARG A 173 -7.19 -3.48 -16.34
N HIS A 174 -7.71 -4.66 -16.08
CA HIS A 174 -8.93 -4.88 -15.29
C HIS A 174 -8.79 -6.16 -14.46
N TYR A 175 -9.25 -6.11 -13.21
CA TYR A 175 -9.20 -7.24 -12.27
C TYR A 175 -10.63 -7.73 -12.00
N PRO A 176 -11.09 -8.81 -12.65
CA PRO A 176 -12.50 -9.23 -12.60
C PRO A 176 -13.01 -9.57 -11.20
N LEU A 177 -12.14 -10.10 -10.33
CA LEU A 177 -12.49 -10.49 -8.97
C LEU A 177 -12.33 -9.35 -7.94
N GLY A 178 -12.03 -8.12 -8.39
CA GLY A 178 -11.87 -6.95 -7.54
C GLY A 178 -10.85 -7.18 -6.41
N LYS A 179 -11.34 -7.14 -5.16
CA LYS A 179 -10.50 -7.26 -3.96
C LYS A 179 -9.86 -8.64 -3.74
N THR A 180 -10.38 -9.69 -4.37
CA THR A 180 -9.95 -11.07 -4.13
C THR A 180 -8.53 -11.33 -4.62
N GLY A 181 -7.65 -11.81 -3.75
CA GLY A 181 -6.25 -12.08 -4.09
C GLY A 181 -5.43 -10.82 -4.39
N SER A 182 -5.94 -9.63 -4.08
CA SER A 182 -5.32 -8.33 -4.38
C SER A 182 -3.86 -8.20 -3.90
N ALA A 183 -3.57 -8.70 -2.70
CA ALA A 183 -2.20 -8.69 -2.15
C ALA A 183 -1.22 -9.61 -2.90
N ILE A 184 -1.72 -10.61 -3.63
CA ILE A 184 -0.93 -11.54 -4.44
C ILE A 184 -0.78 -10.98 -5.85
N ILE A 185 -1.89 -10.61 -6.49
CA ILE A 185 -1.91 -10.09 -7.86
C ILE A 185 -1.13 -8.77 -7.92
N GLY A 186 -1.39 -7.87 -6.96
CA GLY A 186 -0.77 -6.56 -6.85
C GLY A 186 -1.46 -5.47 -7.66
N THR A 187 -0.78 -4.34 -7.82
CA THR A 187 -1.30 -3.14 -8.47
C THR A 187 -0.40 -2.68 -9.60
N MET A 188 -0.99 -1.93 -10.54
CA MET A 188 -0.24 -1.13 -11.49
C MET A 188 -0.12 0.31 -11.01
N GLY A 189 0.88 1.03 -11.49
CA GLY A 189 1.05 2.46 -11.25
C GLY A 189 2.03 3.09 -12.22
N ALA A 190 2.05 4.42 -12.29
CA ALA A 190 2.97 5.13 -13.17
C ALA A 190 4.44 4.82 -12.83
N ILE A 191 5.29 4.73 -13.86
CA ILE A 191 6.74 4.60 -13.66
C ILE A 191 7.28 5.76 -12.82
N ASN A 192 8.11 5.45 -11.82
CA ASN A 192 8.70 6.50 -10.98
C ASN A 192 9.82 7.20 -11.76
N PRO A 193 9.95 8.54 -11.75
CA PRO A 193 11.07 9.24 -12.39
C PRO A 193 12.46 8.68 -12.01
N LYS A 194 12.65 8.26 -10.76
CA LYS A 194 13.92 7.64 -10.31
C LYS A 194 14.17 6.28 -10.93
N GLU A 195 13.11 5.50 -11.12
CA GLU A 195 13.14 4.17 -11.73
C GLU A 195 13.41 4.28 -13.23
N TYR A 196 12.73 5.21 -13.92
CA TYR A 196 13.01 5.56 -15.30
C TYR A 196 14.47 6.01 -15.49
N ALA A 197 14.97 6.88 -14.60
CA ALA A 197 16.36 7.35 -14.67
C ALA A 197 17.37 6.22 -14.48
N ARG A 198 17.10 5.27 -13.58
CA ARG A 198 17.96 4.09 -13.38
C ARG A 198 18.03 3.23 -14.64
N ILE A 199 16.89 2.93 -15.25
CA ILE A 199 16.83 2.13 -16.49
C ILE A 199 17.53 2.85 -17.64
N ALA A 200 17.32 4.16 -17.76
CA ALA A 200 18.00 4.97 -18.76
C ALA A 200 19.53 5.02 -18.54
N GLN A 201 19.97 5.07 -17.28
CA GLN A 201 21.39 5.01 -16.93
C GLN A 201 21.98 3.63 -17.26
N GLU A 202 21.33 2.53 -16.86
CA GLU A 202 21.73 1.15 -17.19
C GLU A 202 21.87 0.97 -18.71
N MET A 203 20.88 1.45 -19.48
CA MET A 203 20.95 1.44 -20.95
C MET A 203 22.14 2.22 -21.49
N SER A 204 22.44 3.39 -20.91
CA SER A 204 23.56 4.22 -21.34
C SER A 204 24.90 3.58 -21.00
N GLU A 205 25.02 2.93 -19.84
CA GLU A 205 26.22 2.22 -19.40
C GLU A 205 26.48 1.00 -20.28
N LEU A 206 25.47 0.16 -20.51
CA LEU A 206 25.55 -0.99 -21.41
C LEU A 206 25.84 -0.58 -22.86
N GLN A 207 25.31 0.56 -23.31
CA GLN A 207 25.57 1.08 -24.65
C GLN A 207 26.98 1.66 -24.79
N ALA A 208 27.54 2.27 -23.74
CA ALA A 208 28.94 2.71 -23.73
C ALA A 208 29.92 1.54 -23.63
N ALA A 209 29.49 0.44 -23.00
CA ALA A 209 30.23 -0.79 -22.85
C ALA A 209 30.12 -1.76 -24.04
N SER A 210 29.27 -1.48 -25.05
CA SER A 210 28.98 -2.44 -26.14
C SER A 210 30.20 -2.78 -27.01
N ASP A 211 31.24 -1.95 -26.98
CA ASP A 211 32.48 -2.16 -27.71
C ASP A 211 33.44 -3.14 -26.99
N TYR A 212 33.21 -3.48 -25.71
CA TYR A 212 34.19 -4.17 -24.85
C TYR A 212 33.69 -5.41 -24.06
N PHE A 213 32.42 -5.85 -24.14
CA PHE A 213 31.87 -6.92 -23.26
C PHE A 213 31.06 -8.06 -23.93
N GLU A 214 30.80 -9.10 -23.13
CA GLU A 214 30.24 -10.44 -23.42
C GLU A 214 28.84 -10.45 -24.06
N GLN A 215 28.46 -11.58 -24.68
CA GLN A 215 27.21 -11.73 -25.43
C GLN A 215 25.93 -11.51 -24.58
N GLU A 216 26.00 -11.79 -23.28
CA GLU A 216 24.89 -11.62 -22.33
C GLU A 216 24.53 -10.13 -22.11
N ASP A 217 25.53 -9.23 -22.04
CA ASP A 217 25.32 -7.78 -21.91
C ASP A 217 24.70 -7.18 -23.18
N GLN A 218 25.07 -7.72 -24.35
CA GLN A 218 24.47 -7.32 -25.63
C GLN A 218 23.00 -7.75 -25.71
N ASP A 219 22.67 -8.96 -25.23
CA ASP A 219 21.30 -9.46 -25.15
C ASP A 219 20.46 -8.63 -24.16
N ARG A 220 21.02 -8.25 -23.00
CA ARG A 220 20.36 -7.37 -22.03
C ARG A 220 20.12 -5.97 -22.60
N LEU A 221 21.10 -5.37 -23.27
CA LEU A 221 20.95 -4.07 -23.93
C LEU A 221 19.86 -4.11 -25.01
N LYS A 222 19.82 -5.19 -25.80
CA LYS A 222 18.81 -5.40 -26.83
C LYS A 222 17.43 -5.53 -26.20
N GLU A 223 17.28 -6.30 -25.13
CA GLU A 223 16.04 -6.45 -24.38
C GLU A 223 15.55 -5.10 -23.83
N LEU A 224 16.42 -4.32 -23.16
CA LEU A 224 16.07 -3.01 -22.61
C LEU A 224 15.65 -2.01 -23.70
N LYS A 225 16.27 -2.07 -24.88
CA LYS A 225 15.89 -1.25 -26.04
C LYS A 225 14.54 -1.65 -26.63
N GLU A 226 14.21 -2.95 -26.65
CA GLU A 226 12.93 -3.44 -27.16
C GLU A 226 11.78 -3.24 -26.17
N LYS A 227 12.06 -3.34 -24.86
CA LYS A 227 11.11 -3.12 -23.76
C LYS A 227 11.27 -1.74 -23.11
N ALA A 228 11.78 -0.74 -23.82
CA ALA A 228 12.04 0.58 -23.24
C ALA A 228 10.76 1.20 -22.66
N TYR A 229 10.82 1.74 -21.44
CA TYR A 229 9.69 2.41 -20.81
C TYR A 229 9.47 3.81 -21.41
N ALA A 230 8.22 4.21 -21.59
CA ALA A 230 7.88 5.61 -21.71
C ALA A 230 7.58 6.20 -20.32
N ILE A 231 7.83 7.51 -20.17
CA ILE A 231 7.58 8.27 -18.92
C ILE A 231 6.11 8.14 -18.45
N HIS A 232 5.18 7.82 -19.36
CA HIS A 232 3.75 7.71 -19.07
C HIS A 232 3.23 6.26 -19.08
N ASP A 233 4.11 5.28 -18.98
CA ASP A 233 3.69 3.88 -18.88
C ASP A 233 3.23 3.52 -17.47
N LEU A 234 2.22 2.67 -17.42
CA LEU A 234 1.77 2.00 -16.21
C LEU A 234 2.52 0.68 -16.09
N ILE A 235 3.17 0.47 -14.96
CA ILE A 235 3.98 -0.72 -14.66
C ILE A 235 3.45 -1.36 -13.38
N GLY A 236 3.66 -2.67 -13.21
CA GLY A 236 3.40 -3.36 -11.96
C GLY A 236 4.21 -2.77 -10.81
N LYS A 237 3.57 -2.53 -9.67
CA LYS A 237 4.19 -1.93 -8.47
C LYS A 237 4.25 -2.88 -7.29
N THR A 238 3.30 -3.80 -7.19
CA THR A 238 3.25 -4.82 -6.14
C THR A 238 2.85 -6.16 -6.73
N GLY A 239 2.95 -7.23 -5.94
CA GLY A 239 2.46 -8.56 -6.29
C GLY A 239 3.11 -9.19 -7.54
N ILE A 240 2.37 -10.09 -8.19
CA ILE A 240 2.73 -10.74 -9.46
C ILE A 240 2.91 -9.71 -10.57
N GLU A 241 2.10 -8.64 -10.59
CA GLU A 241 2.22 -7.56 -11.58
C GLU A 241 3.63 -6.96 -11.58
N ALA A 242 4.23 -6.73 -10.41
CA ALA A 242 5.59 -6.21 -10.29
C ALA A 242 6.65 -7.29 -10.50
N GLN A 243 6.49 -8.47 -9.89
CA GLN A 243 7.50 -9.54 -9.96
C GLN A 243 7.73 -10.01 -11.40
N HIS A 244 6.67 -10.06 -12.21
CA HIS A 244 6.71 -10.54 -13.58
C HIS A 244 6.38 -9.44 -14.61
N GLU A 245 6.70 -8.18 -14.30
CA GLU A 245 6.51 -7.04 -15.22
C GLU A 245 7.12 -7.30 -16.60
N GLU A 246 8.35 -7.82 -16.65
CA GLU A 246 9.07 -8.07 -17.91
C GLU A 246 8.42 -9.15 -18.78
N ALA A 247 7.72 -10.12 -18.17
CA ALA A 247 6.99 -11.16 -18.87
C ALA A 247 5.60 -10.68 -19.30
N LEU A 248 4.92 -9.91 -18.42
CA LEU A 248 3.57 -9.42 -18.64
C LEU A 248 3.50 -8.28 -19.65
N ARG A 249 4.50 -7.40 -19.76
CA ARG A 249 4.38 -6.19 -20.59
C ARG A 249 4.33 -6.43 -22.10
N GLY A 250 4.91 -7.54 -22.57
CA GLY A 250 5.07 -7.80 -24.00
C GLY A 250 6.11 -6.89 -24.67
N VAL A 251 6.21 -6.97 -25.99
CA VAL A 251 7.17 -6.19 -26.80
C VAL A 251 6.40 -5.25 -27.71
N TRP A 252 6.73 -3.96 -27.65
CA TRP A 252 6.08 -2.96 -28.46
C TRP A 252 6.33 -3.14 -29.95
N GLY A 253 5.27 -2.95 -30.73
CA GLY A 253 5.34 -2.83 -32.17
C GLY A 253 5.90 -1.48 -32.58
N LYS A 254 6.36 -1.39 -33.81
CA LYS A 254 6.89 -0.16 -34.41
C LYS A 254 6.33 -0.02 -35.80
N LYS A 255 5.70 1.13 -36.09
CA LYS A 255 5.39 1.55 -37.46
C LYS A 255 6.32 2.69 -37.83
N THR A 256 7.16 2.46 -38.82
CA THR A 256 8.05 3.49 -39.36
C THR A 256 7.44 4.04 -40.62
N PHE A 257 7.18 5.34 -40.62
CA PHE A 257 6.65 6.07 -41.76
C PHE A 257 7.72 6.97 -42.35
N GLU A 258 7.68 7.15 -43.67
CA GLU A 258 8.30 8.28 -44.34
C GLU A 258 7.38 9.48 -44.17
N VAL A 259 7.98 10.59 -43.73
CA VAL A 259 7.28 11.81 -43.38
C VAL A 259 7.85 12.95 -44.20
N ASP A 260 6.98 13.76 -44.80
CA ASP A 260 7.42 14.95 -45.51
C ASP A 260 7.95 16.04 -44.54
N GLN A 261 8.52 17.12 -45.09
CA GLN A 261 8.99 18.26 -44.27
C GLN A 261 7.88 18.89 -43.40
N LYS A 262 6.61 18.69 -43.75
CA LYS A 262 5.45 19.21 -43.01
C LYS A 262 4.96 18.23 -41.94
N GLY A 263 5.57 17.05 -41.85
CA GLY A 263 5.18 16.05 -40.87
C GLY A 263 4.04 15.13 -41.30
N ARG A 264 3.68 15.11 -42.59
CA ARG A 264 2.65 14.24 -43.18
C ARG A 264 3.21 12.86 -43.46
N PHE A 265 2.51 11.83 -43.02
CA PHE A 265 2.85 10.45 -43.34
C PHE A 265 2.62 10.19 -44.83
N ILE A 266 3.69 9.97 -45.59
CA ILE A 266 3.64 9.70 -47.03
C ILE A 266 3.36 8.21 -47.23
N ARG A 267 4.20 7.37 -46.65
CA ARG A 267 4.09 5.91 -46.73
C ARG A 267 4.61 5.23 -45.49
N GLU A 268 4.07 4.06 -45.20
CA GLU A 268 4.61 3.12 -44.22
C GLU A 268 5.81 2.40 -44.86
N ILE A 269 6.99 2.47 -44.24
CA ILE A 269 8.23 1.82 -44.70
C ILE A 269 8.32 0.41 -44.13
N SER A 270 8.01 0.30 -42.84
CA SER A 270 8.20 -0.91 -42.07
C SER A 270 7.20 -0.96 -40.92
N ARG A 271 6.67 -2.15 -40.67
CA ARG A 271 5.78 -2.45 -39.56
C ARG A 271 6.26 -3.71 -38.86
N LYS A 272 6.60 -3.57 -37.58
CA LYS A 272 6.76 -4.66 -36.65
C LYS A 272 5.50 -4.69 -35.78
N GLU A 273 4.72 -5.75 -35.86
CA GLU A 273 3.55 -5.90 -34.99
C GLU A 273 3.98 -6.05 -33.53
N PRO A 274 3.18 -5.54 -32.57
CA PRO A 274 3.42 -5.77 -31.17
C PRO A 274 3.26 -7.26 -30.84
N ILE A 275 4.05 -7.73 -29.87
CA ILE A 275 3.94 -9.08 -29.32
C ILE A 275 3.33 -8.96 -27.94
N SER A 276 2.17 -9.59 -27.74
CA SER A 276 1.49 -9.60 -26.44
C SER A 276 2.36 -10.24 -25.36
N GLY A 277 2.20 -9.75 -24.13
CA GLY A 277 2.85 -10.33 -22.96
C GLY A 277 2.46 -11.77 -22.69
N LYS A 278 3.32 -12.48 -21.98
CA LYS A 278 3.12 -13.89 -21.64
C LYS A 278 1.97 -14.06 -20.66
N GLN A 279 1.18 -15.13 -20.82
CA GLN A 279 0.16 -15.50 -19.85
C GLN A 279 0.83 -16.14 -18.63
N ILE A 280 0.40 -15.75 -17.44
CA ILE A 280 0.86 -16.33 -16.17
C ILE A 280 -0.29 -17.10 -15.54
N THR A 281 -0.08 -18.40 -15.33
CA THR A 281 -0.98 -19.28 -14.59
C THR A 281 -0.46 -19.43 -13.17
N LEU A 282 -1.28 -19.05 -12.20
CA LEU A 282 -0.96 -19.19 -10.78
C LEU A 282 -1.37 -20.57 -10.26
N SER A 283 -0.72 -21.05 -9.20
CA SER A 283 -1.12 -22.26 -8.45
C SER A 283 -2.36 -22.06 -7.59
N LEU A 284 -2.77 -20.80 -7.43
CA LEU A 284 -3.91 -20.40 -6.60
C LEU A 284 -5.23 -20.95 -7.14
N SER A 285 -6.11 -21.34 -6.23
CA SER A 285 -7.55 -21.48 -6.52
C SER A 285 -8.25 -20.18 -6.13
N SER A 286 -8.88 -19.50 -7.08
CA SER A 286 -9.59 -18.25 -6.81
C SER A 286 -10.76 -18.45 -5.84
N GLU A 287 -11.47 -19.57 -5.96
CA GLU A 287 -12.58 -19.96 -5.09
C GLU A 287 -12.11 -20.19 -3.64
N LEU A 288 -11.01 -20.93 -3.44
CA LEU A 288 -10.46 -21.15 -2.10
C LEU A 288 -9.89 -19.86 -1.50
N GLN A 289 -9.26 -19.02 -2.33
CA GLN A 289 -8.75 -17.70 -1.93
C GLN A 289 -9.88 -16.79 -1.44
N GLU A 290 -10.97 -16.67 -2.19
CA GLU A 290 -12.14 -15.87 -1.79
C GLU A 290 -12.76 -16.40 -0.50
N PHE A 291 -12.88 -17.73 -0.38
CA PHE A 291 -13.39 -18.36 0.83
C PHE A 291 -12.52 -18.05 2.06
N ALA A 292 -11.19 -18.14 1.92
CA ALA A 292 -10.26 -17.80 2.99
C ALA A 292 -10.38 -16.34 3.45
N GLU A 293 -10.50 -15.41 2.50
CA GLU A 293 -10.69 -13.99 2.77
C GLU A 293 -12.04 -13.73 3.46
N LYS A 294 -13.11 -14.42 3.02
CA LYS A 294 -14.42 -14.38 3.67
C LYS A 294 -14.36 -14.86 5.11
N LEU A 295 -13.63 -15.95 5.40
CA LEU A 295 -13.45 -16.47 6.76
C LEU A 295 -12.75 -15.45 7.68
N LEU A 296 -11.65 -14.84 7.23
CA LEU A 296 -10.93 -13.81 8.00
C LEU A 296 -11.83 -12.63 8.39
N ARG A 297 -12.70 -12.24 7.45
CA ARG A 297 -13.61 -11.10 7.57
C ARG A 297 -14.78 -11.39 8.52
N LEU A 298 -15.35 -12.59 8.45
CA LEU A 298 -16.41 -13.05 9.37
C LEU A 298 -15.88 -13.24 10.78
N ASP A 299 -14.66 -13.76 10.93
CA ASP A 299 -14.03 -14.00 12.22
C ASP A 299 -13.80 -12.70 13.02
N GLU A 300 -13.54 -11.58 12.37
CA GLU A 300 -13.22 -10.32 13.04
C GLU A 300 -14.26 -9.89 14.08
N ARG A 301 -15.55 -10.12 13.80
CA ARG A 301 -16.66 -9.84 14.73
C ARG A 301 -16.58 -10.71 15.98
N THR A 302 -16.13 -11.96 15.85
CA THR A 302 -16.01 -12.88 16.98
C THR A 302 -14.88 -12.49 17.93
N ARG A 303 -13.90 -11.70 17.47
CA ARG A 303 -12.78 -11.20 18.29
C ARG A 303 -13.17 -9.99 19.15
N ASP A 304 -14.27 -9.29 18.87
CA ASP A 304 -14.71 -8.10 19.62
C ASP A 304 -14.98 -8.42 21.10
N GLY A 305 -14.35 -7.67 22.01
CA GLY A 305 -14.54 -7.82 23.46
C GLY A 305 -14.05 -9.15 24.06
N ARG A 306 -13.54 -10.08 23.25
CA ARG A 306 -13.11 -11.42 23.70
C ARG A 306 -11.64 -11.50 24.06
N SER A 307 -10.80 -10.64 23.48
CA SER A 307 -9.38 -10.61 23.84
C SER A 307 -9.22 -10.10 25.26
N ARG A 308 -8.93 -11.03 26.17
CA ARG A 308 -8.54 -10.73 27.53
C ARG A 308 -7.03 -10.88 27.65
N GLY A 309 -6.39 -9.81 28.07
CA GLY A 309 -4.98 -9.89 28.44
C GLY A 309 -4.76 -9.48 29.88
N TYR A 310 -3.55 -9.78 30.34
CA TYR A 310 -3.14 -9.53 31.70
C TYR A 310 -2.70 -8.09 31.84
N ASP A 311 -3.27 -7.38 32.81
CA ASP A 311 -2.81 -6.06 33.23
C ASP A 311 -1.72 -6.24 34.28
N PRO A 312 -0.46 -5.88 34.00
CA PRO A 312 0.63 -6.02 34.96
C PRO A 312 0.46 -5.14 36.20
N ALA A 313 -0.25 -4.01 36.09
CA ALA A 313 -0.42 -3.06 37.19
C ALA A 313 -1.40 -3.61 38.24
N ASP A 314 -2.58 -4.03 37.80
CA ASP A 314 -3.65 -4.49 38.70
C ASP A 314 -3.64 -6.01 38.94
N LYS A 315 -2.75 -6.74 38.26
CA LYS A 315 -2.66 -8.21 38.27
C LYS A 315 -3.97 -8.92 37.91
N THR A 316 -4.87 -8.27 37.18
CA THR A 316 -6.17 -8.81 36.74
C THR A 316 -6.20 -9.05 35.23
N ARG A 317 -7.16 -9.85 34.74
CA ARG A 317 -7.41 -10.02 33.31
C ARG A 317 -8.59 -9.16 32.89
N LYS A 318 -8.33 -8.15 32.06
CA LYS A 318 -9.34 -7.22 31.55
C LYS A 318 -9.54 -7.40 30.05
N ILE A 319 -10.69 -6.98 29.55
CA ILE A 319 -10.92 -6.84 28.11
C ILE A 319 -9.93 -5.80 27.61
N GLN A 320 -9.15 -6.17 26.60
CA GLN A 320 -8.17 -5.28 26.04
C GLN A 320 -8.75 -4.49 24.90
N LYS A 321 -8.35 -3.23 24.85
CA LYS A 321 -8.63 -2.34 23.73
C LYS A 321 -7.95 -2.86 22.47
N GLN A 322 -8.65 -2.85 21.35
CA GLN A 322 -8.16 -3.36 20.07
C GLN A 322 -8.28 -2.29 18.99
N PRO A 323 -7.44 -2.32 17.95
CA PRO A 323 -7.68 -1.46 16.79
C PRO A 323 -9.03 -1.79 16.16
N TRP A 324 -9.66 -0.78 15.56
CA TRP A 324 -10.96 -0.95 14.94
C TRP A 324 -10.94 -2.00 13.81
N ILE A 325 -9.94 -2.00 12.92
CA ILE A 325 -9.72 -3.10 11.95
C ILE A 325 -8.61 -4.02 12.47
N LYS A 326 -8.86 -5.33 12.47
CA LYS A 326 -7.92 -6.35 12.98
C LYS A 326 -7.38 -7.23 11.86
N GLY A 327 -6.06 -7.16 11.66
CA GLY A 327 -5.39 -7.96 10.64
C GLY A 327 -5.36 -9.47 10.90
N GLY A 328 -5.17 -10.23 9.83
CA GLY A 328 -5.02 -11.68 9.85
C GLY A 328 -4.61 -12.23 8.48
N ALA A 329 -4.21 -13.50 8.45
CA ALA A 329 -3.84 -14.22 7.24
C ALA A 329 -4.21 -15.71 7.31
N ILE A 330 -4.46 -16.31 6.15
CA ILE A 330 -4.59 -17.76 5.97
C ILE A 330 -3.68 -18.15 4.82
N VAL A 331 -2.82 -19.14 5.03
CA VAL A 331 -1.96 -19.72 3.99
C VAL A 331 -2.31 -21.18 3.83
N ALA A 332 -2.59 -21.62 2.62
CA ALA A 332 -2.82 -23.00 2.25
C ALA A 332 -1.81 -23.43 1.18
N MET A 333 -1.10 -24.53 1.41
CA MET A 333 -0.04 -25.05 0.53
C MET A 333 -0.25 -26.54 0.25
N ASP A 334 0.09 -26.97 -0.96
CA ASP A 334 0.25 -28.39 -1.29
C ASP A 334 1.61 -28.87 -0.76
N PRO A 335 1.64 -29.83 0.17
CA PRO A 335 2.86 -30.28 0.80
C PRO A 335 3.77 -31.10 -0.13
N ASN A 336 3.25 -31.62 -1.24
CA ASN A 336 4.02 -32.46 -2.17
C ASN A 336 4.76 -31.64 -3.22
N THR A 337 4.23 -30.46 -3.57
CA THR A 337 4.75 -29.62 -4.67
C THR A 337 5.32 -28.30 -4.18
N GLY A 338 4.92 -27.83 -2.99
CA GLY A 338 5.23 -26.49 -2.51
C GLY A 338 4.33 -25.41 -3.12
N GLU A 339 3.37 -25.78 -3.97
CA GLU A 339 2.41 -24.85 -4.56
C GLU A 339 1.56 -24.17 -3.47
N VAL A 340 1.44 -22.84 -3.55
CA VAL A 340 0.53 -22.08 -2.70
C VAL A 340 -0.85 -22.07 -3.33
N ILE A 341 -1.82 -22.69 -2.66
CA ILE A 341 -3.19 -22.86 -3.16
C ILE A 341 -4.08 -21.69 -2.76
N ALA A 342 -3.85 -21.12 -1.58
CA ALA A 342 -4.47 -19.87 -1.13
C ALA A 342 -3.52 -19.13 -0.20
N MET A 343 -3.50 -17.79 -0.28
CA MET A 343 -2.73 -16.92 0.60
C MET A 343 -3.50 -15.64 0.88
N ALA A 344 -4.51 -15.76 1.73
CA ALA A 344 -5.40 -14.67 2.11
C ALA A 344 -4.77 -13.75 3.15
N SER A 345 -5.05 -12.45 3.01
CA SER A 345 -4.73 -11.42 3.99
C SER A 345 -5.95 -10.53 4.20
N HIS A 346 -6.18 -10.09 5.43
CA HIS A 346 -7.21 -9.11 5.78
C HIS A 346 -6.56 -7.96 6.58
N PRO A 347 -6.88 -6.68 6.29
CA PRO A 347 -7.82 -6.20 5.27
C PRO A 347 -7.32 -6.34 3.82
N ARG A 348 -8.22 -6.11 2.86
CA ARG A 348 -7.98 -6.18 1.41
C ARG A 348 -8.23 -4.82 0.74
N PHE A 349 -7.69 -4.63 -0.45
CA PHE A 349 -7.91 -3.44 -1.28
C PHE A 349 -8.35 -3.84 -2.70
N ASP A 350 -8.88 -2.89 -3.49
CA ASP A 350 -9.24 -3.14 -4.89
C ASP A 350 -8.12 -2.62 -5.83
N PRO A 351 -7.46 -3.50 -6.62
CA PRO A 351 -6.42 -3.08 -7.55
C PRO A 351 -6.96 -2.26 -8.74
N ASN A 352 -8.27 -2.30 -9.04
CA ASN A 352 -8.89 -1.47 -10.10
C ASN A 352 -8.85 0.03 -9.78
N ASP A 353 -8.75 0.41 -8.50
CA ASP A 353 -8.63 1.80 -8.06
C ASP A 353 -7.28 2.42 -8.45
N PHE A 354 -6.26 1.60 -8.64
CA PHE A 354 -4.92 2.02 -9.07
C PHE A 354 -4.78 2.14 -10.60
N ILE A 355 -5.78 1.66 -11.36
CA ILE A 355 -5.79 1.82 -12.83
C ILE A 355 -6.19 3.26 -13.17
N TYR A 356 -5.16 4.06 -13.42
CA TYR A 356 -5.26 5.47 -13.75
C TYR A 356 -5.82 5.68 -15.17
N THR A 357 -6.85 6.51 -15.29
CA THR A 357 -7.29 7.07 -16.57
C THR A 357 -6.79 8.52 -16.64
N LYS A 358 -6.43 9.04 -17.82
CA LYS A 358 -5.94 10.43 -17.96
C LYS A 358 -7.00 11.51 -17.71
N ASP A 359 -8.20 11.11 -17.30
CA ASP A 359 -9.38 11.95 -17.23
C ASP A 359 -9.56 12.49 -15.81
N SER A 360 -9.38 13.80 -15.62
CA SER A 360 -9.35 14.42 -14.28
C SER A 360 -10.66 14.27 -13.51
N ILE A 361 -11.80 14.13 -14.21
CA ILE A 361 -13.14 14.06 -13.60
C ILE A 361 -13.36 12.69 -12.93
N PHE A 362 -12.94 11.60 -13.60
CA PHE A 362 -13.09 10.24 -13.06
C PHE A 362 -12.08 9.89 -11.94
N ASN A 363 -11.01 10.69 -11.80
CA ASN A 363 -9.91 10.38 -10.89
C ASN A 363 -10.13 10.85 -9.45
N VAL A 364 -11.07 11.77 -9.17
CA VAL A 364 -11.24 12.32 -7.81
C VAL A 364 -11.66 11.24 -6.82
N GLY A 365 -12.62 10.37 -7.19
CA GLY A 365 -13.06 9.25 -6.36
C GLY A 365 -11.97 8.17 -6.19
N LYS A 366 -11.27 7.82 -7.28
CA LYS A 366 -10.17 6.85 -7.25
C LYS A 366 -8.99 7.29 -6.39
N THR A 367 -8.69 8.59 -6.39
CA THR A 367 -7.58 9.15 -5.59
C THR A 367 -7.84 9.01 -4.09
N SER A 368 -9.08 9.21 -3.64
CA SER A 368 -9.49 8.99 -2.25
C SER A 368 -9.29 7.53 -1.84
N GLN A 369 -9.80 6.58 -2.64
CA GLN A 369 -9.63 5.15 -2.36
C GLN A 369 -8.16 4.73 -2.41
N MET A 370 -7.38 5.21 -3.38
CA MET A 370 -5.94 4.96 -3.44
C MET A 370 -5.21 5.46 -2.18
N ASN A 371 -5.53 6.67 -1.70
CA ASN A 371 -4.97 7.22 -0.47
C ASN A 371 -5.32 6.37 0.76
N ARG A 372 -6.55 5.84 0.80
CA ARG A 372 -6.99 4.88 1.83
C ARG A 372 -6.17 3.60 1.79
N TRP A 373 -6.03 2.97 0.61
CA TRP A 373 -5.28 1.72 0.46
C TRP A 373 -3.80 1.87 0.81
N LEU A 374 -3.22 3.05 0.51
CA LEU A 374 -1.84 3.39 0.85
C LEU A 374 -1.66 3.89 2.29
N GLU A 375 -2.75 4.15 3.01
CA GLU A 375 -2.76 4.62 4.40
C GLU A 375 -1.90 5.88 4.63
N ASN A 376 -1.93 6.81 3.68
CA ASN A 376 -1.08 8.00 3.71
C ASN A 376 -1.61 9.11 4.65
N SER A 377 -0.79 10.13 4.90
CA SER A 377 -1.16 11.26 5.76
C SER A 377 -2.36 12.05 5.23
N SER A 378 -2.56 12.10 3.90
CA SER A 378 -3.73 12.75 3.30
C SER A 378 -5.03 12.04 3.66
N PHE A 379 -5.03 10.71 3.69
CA PHE A 379 -6.19 9.91 4.12
C PHE A 379 -6.46 10.11 5.62
N ILE A 380 -5.43 9.99 6.46
CA ILE A 380 -5.57 10.18 7.92
C ILE A 380 -6.07 11.60 8.23
N GLY A 381 -5.57 12.60 7.53
CA GLY A 381 -6.04 13.98 7.66
C GLY A 381 -7.50 14.14 7.22
N SER A 382 -7.92 13.50 6.12
CA SER A 382 -9.31 13.54 5.66
C SER A 382 -10.29 12.86 6.64
N LEU A 383 -9.84 11.80 7.34
CA LEU A 383 -10.58 11.17 8.44
C LEU A 383 -10.70 12.11 9.64
N TRP A 384 -9.61 12.76 10.03
CA TRP A 384 -9.63 13.76 11.10
C TRP A 384 -10.58 14.90 10.72
N ASP A 385 -10.45 15.49 9.54
CA ASP A 385 -11.26 16.63 9.09
C ASP A 385 -12.76 16.28 8.91
N GLY A 386 -13.15 15.01 9.03
CA GLY A 386 -14.54 14.56 8.90
C GLY A 386 -15.05 14.52 7.47
N ILE A 387 -14.12 14.61 6.50
CA ILE A 387 -14.44 14.55 5.08
C ILE A 387 -14.64 13.09 4.65
N GLU A 388 -13.79 12.21 5.15
CA GLU A 388 -13.88 10.77 4.96
C GLU A 388 -14.20 10.06 6.29
N VAL A 389 -14.60 8.81 6.18
CA VAL A 389 -15.02 7.97 7.30
C VAL A 389 -14.21 6.68 7.30
N LEU A 390 -14.01 6.10 8.49
CA LEU A 390 -13.41 4.76 8.56
C LEU A 390 -14.43 3.74 8.06
N GLU A 391 -13.99 2.86 7.18
CA GLU A 391 -14.80 1.81 6.61
C GLU A 391 -14.15 0.44 6.87
N ARG A 392 -14.93 -0.49 7.43
CA ARG A 392 -14.51 -1.85 7.75
C ARG A 392 -15.44 -2.86 7.08
N GLU A 393 -14.82 -3.81 6.39
CA GLU A 393 -15.53 -4.90 5.71
C GLU A 393 -15.75 -6.07 6.69
N ARG A 394 -17.01 -6.42 6.97
CA ARG A 394 -17.42 -7.59 7.79
C ARG A 394 -18.47 -8.43 7.05
N SER A 395 -19.46 -9.00 7.73
CA SER A 395 -20.67 -9.53 7.07
C SER A 395 -21.44 -8.43 6.33
N THR A 396 -21.39 -7.21 6.87
CA THR A 396 -21.93 -5.98 6.32
C THR A 396 -20.83 -4.91 6.38
N GLU A 397 -20.90 -3.91 5.51
CA GLU A 397 -19.99 -2.76 5.61
C GLU A 397 -20.36 -1.92 6.82
N GLU A 398 -19.37 -1.63 7.66
CA GLU A 398 -19.53 -0.77 8.83
C GLU A 398 -18.72 0.50 8.62
N ILE A 399 -19.31 1.63 9.00
CA ILE A 399 -18.75 2.96 8.83
C ILE A 399 -18.63 3.63 10.20
N GLN A 400 -17.51 4.29 10.45
CA GLN A 400 -17.25 5.00 11.70
C GLN A 400 -16.61 6.37 11.40
N ALA A 401 -17.33 7.44 11.73
CA ALA A 401 -16.77 8.79 11.71
C ALA A 401 -15.84 8.99 12.92
N ILE A 402 -14.79 9.82 12.74
CA ILE A 402 -13.88 10.20 13.82
C ILE A 402 -14.49 11.36 14.60
N SER A 403 -15.54 11.07 15.39
CA SER A 403 -16.06 12.03 16.37
C SER A 403 -15.07 12.21 17.51
N TRP A 404 -15.23 13.29 18.29
CA TRP A 404 -14.39 13.52 19.46
C TRP A 404 -14.48 12.37 20.47
N ASP A 405 -15.69 11.86 20.72
CA ASP A 405 -15.91 10.74 21.62
C ASP A 405 -15.24 9.47 21.11
N PHE A 406 -15.38 9.15 19.82
CA PHE A 406 -14.69 8.00 19.23
C PHE A 406 -13.17 8.16 19.31
N PHE A 407 -12.65 9.36 19.02
CA PHE A 407 -11.23 9.66 19.16
C PHE A 407 -10.74 9.42 20.60
N LEU A 408 -11.42 9.97 21.61
CA LEU A 408 -11.08 9.72 23.01
C LEU A 408 -11.22 8.24 23.38
N GLU A 409 -12.26 7.56 22.89
CA GLU A 409 -12.45 6.12 23.04
C GLU A 409 -11.40 5.29 22.33
N THR A 410 -10.63 5.83 21.38
CA THR A 410 -9.45 5.13 20.80
C THR A 410 -8.18 5.35 21.62
N LEU A 411 -8.08 6.47 22.34
CA LEU A 411 -6.91 6.79 23.17
C LEU A 411 -7.03 6.30 24.61
N PHE A 412 -8.21 6.40 25.23
CA PHE A 412 -8.44 6.14 26.66
C PHE A 412 -9.55 5.14 26.92
N ASP A 413 -9.53 4.53 28.11
CA ASP A 413 -10.69 3.81 28.63
C ASP A 413 -11.59 4.83 29.36
N LYS A 414 -12.92 4.63 29.31
CA LYS A 414 -13.91 5.59 29.82
C LYS A 414 -13.80 5.89 31.32
N ASP A 415 -13.22 4.96 32.09
CA ASP A 415 -13.03 5.08 33.53
C ASP A 415 -11.87 6.02 33.92
N LYS A 416 -10.97 6.33 32.99
CA LYS A 416 -9.75 7.10 33.29
C LYS A 416 -10.04 8.58 33.59
N PRO A 417 -9.30 9.20 34.54
CA PRO A 417 -9.49 10.61 34.90
C PRO A 417 -9.42 11.56 33.70
N ILE A 418 -8.48 11.33 32.78
CA ILE A 418 -8.33 12.15 31.57
C ILE A 418 -9.53 12.05 30.62
N TYR A 419 -10.18 10.89 30.51
CA TYR A 419 -11.40 10.75 29.72
C TYR A 419 -12.53 11.58 30.33
N LYS A 420 -12.76 11.42 31.64
CA LYS A 420 -13.79 12.18 32.40
C LYS A 420 -13.51 13.68 32.42
N PHE A 421 -12.24 14.06 32.38
CA PHE A 421 -11.80 15.45 32.26
C PHE A 421 -12.27 16.05 30.93
N PHE A 422 -12.02 15.37 29.80
CA PHE A 422 -12.49 15.84 28.49
C PHE A 422 -14.00 15.74 28.29
N GLU A 423 -14.67 14.81 28.96
CA GLU A 423 -16.14 14.71 28.97
C GLU A 423 -16.81 15.97 29.55
N LYS A 424 -16.15 16.65 30.52
CA LYS A 424 -16.65 17.87 31.16
C LYS A 424 -15.99 19.15 30.64
N MET A 425 -15.16 19.03 29.61
CA MET A 425 -14.37 20.13 29.08
C MET A 425 -15.18 20.95 28.07
N ASN A 426 -15.07 22.27 28.17
CA ASN A 426 -15.65 23.22 27.22
C ASN A 426 -14.54 24.08 26.59
N VAL A 427 -14.91 24.85 25.56
CA VAL A 427 -13.97 25.69 24.81
C VAL A 427 -13.24 26.67 25.72
N GLY A 428 -13.96 27.36 26.62
CA GLY A 428 -13.37 28.36 27.51
C GLY A 428 -12.32 27.78 28.46
N LYS A 429 -12.61 26.62 29.07
CA LYS A 429 -11.63 25.91 29.91
C LYS A 429 -10.43 25.41 29.10
N ALA A 430 -10.63 24.95 27.87
CA ALA A 430 -9.51 24.52 27.03
C ALA A 430 -8.58 25.68 26.63
N VAL A 431 -9.11 26.88 26.41
CA VAL A 431 -8.28 28.09 26.20
C VAL A 431 -7.53 28.44 27.47
N GLN A 432 -8.24 28.55 28.60
CA GLN A 432 -7.64 28.90 29.90
C GLN A 432 -6.49 27.96 30.29
N ILE A 433 -6.65 26.65 30.10
CA ILE A 433 -5.63 25.66 30.47
C ILE A 433 -4.39 25.77 29.57
N GLN A 434 -4.57 26.11 28.29
CA GLN A 434 -3.45 26.36 27.38
C GLN A 434 -2.64 27.58 27.84
N GLU A 435 -3.32 28.70 28.11
CA GLU A 435 -2.69 29.94 28.55
C GLU A 435 -1.98 29.78 29.90
N ASP A 436 -2.65 29.15 30.88
CA ASP A 436 -2.09 28.90 32.21
C ASP A 436 -0.84 28.02 32.13
N TYR A 437 -0.85 26.99 31.29
CA TYR A 437 0.28 26.07 31.13
C TYR A 437 1.44 26.71 30.35
N GLU A 438 1.17 27.48 29.30
CA GLU A 438 2.20 28.21 28.54
C GLU A 438 2.83 29.33 29.39
N ALA A 439 2.02 30.04 30.18
CA ALA A 439 2.52 30.99 31.17
C ALA A 439 3.41 30.28 32.22
N MET A 440 2.97 29.12 32.73
CA MET A 440 3.78 28.31 33.64
C MET A 440 5.13 27.95 33.00
N LEU A 441 5.16 27.48 31.75
CA LEU A 441 6.40 27.15 31.04
C LEU A 441 7.30 28.39 30.84
N TYR A 442 6.72 29.54 30.53
CA TYR A 442 7.44 30.80 30.41
C TYR A 442 8.13 31.19 31.73
N PHE A 443 7.39 31.22 32.84
CA PHE A 443 7.97 31.54 34.16
C PHE A 443 9.08 30.57 34.56
N HIS A 444 8.92 29.26 34.29
CA HIS A 444 9.98 28.28 34.55
C HIS A 444 11.22 28.50 33.70
N ARG A 445 11.06 28.83 32.40
CA ARG A 445 12.18 29.12 31.49
C ARG A 445 12.97 30.36 31.95
N GLU A 446 12.26 31.39 32.41
CA GLU A 446 12.86 32.64 32.90
C GLU A 446 13.34 32.55 34.37
N GLY A 447 13.18 31.39 35.03
CA GLY A 447 13.60 31.20 36.43
C GLY A 447 12.77 31.97 37.46
N LEU A 448 11.56 32.40 37.09
CA LEU A 448 10.63 33.17 37.92
C LEU A 448 9.64 32.26 38.66
N LYS A 449 9.08 32.75 39.78
CA LYS A 449 8.01 32.04 40.50
C LYS A 449 6.69 32.16 39.73
N VAL A 450 6.03 31.01 39.51
CA VAL A 450 4.70 30.97 38.90
C VAL A 450 3.68 31.65 39.84
N PRO A 451 2.81 32.54 39.33
CA PRO A 451 1.71 33.12 40.09
C PRO A 451 0.84 32.07 40.79
N ILE A 452 0.46 32.35 42.05
CA ILE A 452 -0.28 31.40 42.90
C ILE A 452 -1.65 31.07 42.27
N GLU A 453 -2.27 32.03 41.59
CA GLU A 453 -3.55 31.87 40.93
C GLU A 453 -3.48 30.85 39.79
N ILE A 454 -2.42 30.91 38.97
CA ILE A 454 -2.17 29.95 37.87
C ILE A 454 -1.94 28.56 38.46
N GLN A 455 -1.10 28.46 39.48
CA GLN A 455 -0.80 27.19 40.14
C GLN A 455 -2.07 26.55 40.75
N LYS A 456 -2.90 27.35 41.44
CA LYS A 456 -4.18 26.89 41.99
C LYS A 456 -5.14 26.39 40.91
N ARG A 457 -5.23 27.09 39.76
CA ARG A 457 -6.09 26.67 38.65
C ARG A 457 -5.62 25.36 38.02
N LEU A 458 -4.32 25.20 37.78
CA LEU A 458 -3.74 23.97 37.25
C LEU A 458 -3.90 22.79 38.23
N ASP A 459 -3.69 23.00 39.52
CA ASP A 459 -3.86 21.97 40.55
C ASP A 459 -5.35 21.57 40.73
N ALA A 460 -6.29 22.47 40.43
CA ALA A 460 -7.74 22.22 40.49
C ALA A 460 -8.30 21.37 39.33
N LEU A 461 -7.48 21.00 38.33
CA LEU A 461 -7.93 20.22 37.17
C LEU A 461 -8.23 18.74 37.49
N PHE A 462 -7.93 18.27 38.71
CA PHE A 462 -8.08 16.87 39.14
C PHE A 462 -7.42 15.85 38.20
N LEU A 463 -6.34 16.27 37.52
CA LEU A 463 -5.50 15.43 36.67
C LEU A 463 -4.19 15.10 37.39
N PRO A 464 -3.64 13.89 37.22
CA PRO A 464 -2.26 13.61 37.61
C PRO A 464 -1.30 14.60 36.95
N LYS A 465 -0.31 15.12 37.69
CA LYS A 465 0.66 16.10 37.15
C LYS A 465 1.41 15.59 35.91
N GLU A 466 1.60 14.28 35.81
CA GLU A 466 2.25 13.62 34.67
C GLU A 466 1.40 13.67 33.38
N ASP A 467 0.08 13.72 33.51
CA ASP A 467 -0.86 13.73 32.37
C ASP A 467 -1.16 15.15 31.89
N LEU A 468 -0.78 16.18 32.65
CA LEU A 468 -1.08 17.58 32.35
C LEU A 468 -0.52 18.06 30.99
N PRO A 469 0.77 17.87 30.65
CA PRO A 469 1.31 18.29 29.34
C PRO A 469 0.53 17.66 28.19
N PHE A 470 0.15 16.39 28.37
CA PHE A 470 -0.60 15.64 27.37
C PHE A 470 -2.03 16.15 27.21
N ALA A 471 -2.73 16.43 28.32
CA ALA A 471 -4.06 17.01 28.26
C ALA A 471 -4.04 18.39 27.57
N VAL A 472 -3.01 19.21 27.81
CA VAL A 472 -2.83 20.49 27.12
C VAL A 472 -2.59 20.27 25.63
N ASP A 473 -1.66 19.40 25.25
CA ASP A 473 -1.38 19.09 23.84
C ASP A 473 -2.60 18.50 23.11
N LEU A 474 -3.41 17.68 23.78
CA LEU A 474 -4.65 17.14 23.21
C LEU A 474 -5.69 18.24 23.00
N ALA A 475 -5.89 19.13 23.98
CA ALA A 475 -6.76 20.30 23.83
C ALA A 475 -6.28 21.20 22.69
N ARG A 476 -4.96 21.37 22.56
CA ARG A 476 -4.29 22.11 21.49
C ARG A 476 -4.49 21.50 20.10
N THR A 477 -4.88 20.23 19.95
CA THR A 477 -5.25 19.67 18.64
C THR A 477 -6.62 20.15 18.14
N VAL A 478 -7.50 20.58 19.06
CA VAL A 478 -8.87 21.00 18.74
C VAL A 478 -9.01 22.52 18.81
N VAL A 479 -8.53 23.12 19.90
CA VAL A 479 -8.72 24.54 20.22
C VAL A 479 -7.37 25.26 20.09
N TYR A 480 -7.33 26.31 19.27
CA TYR A 480 -6.17 27.19 19.14
C TYR A 480 -6.36 28.45 19.99
N ALA A 481 -5.88 28.44 21.23
CA ALA A 481 -6.09 29.56 22.18
C ALA A 481 -5.84 30.97 21.57
N PRO A 482 -4.75 31.23 20.82
CA PRO A 482 -4.49 32.56 20.26
C PRO A 482 -5.51 33.08 19.24
N ALA A 483 -6.41 32.23 18.71
CA ALA A 483 -7.46 32.67 17.78
C ALA A 483 -8.76 33.07 18.49
N PHE A 484 -8.89 32.90 19.81
CA PHE A 484 -10.10 33.25 20.55
C PHE A 484 -10.01 34.66 21.13
N THR A 485 -11.01 35.48 20.86
CA THR A 485 -11.20 36.78 21.51
C THR A 485 -12.08 36.64 22.75
N ASP A 486 -11.96 37.56 23.71
CA ASP A 486 -12.80 37.56 24.92
C ASP A 486 -14.30 37.58 24.59
N ALA A 487 -14.69 38.37 23.58
CA ALA A 487 -16.07 38.44 23.10
C ALA A 487 -16.58 37.10 22.58
N LEU A 488 -15.75 36.37 21.82
CA LEU A 488 -16.09 35.04 21.32
C LEU A 488 -16.18 34.03 22.47
N LEU A 489 -15.27 34.08 23.44
CA LEU A 489 -15.30 33.21 24.63
C LEU A 489 -16.56 33.41 25.47
N VAL A 490 -17.10 34.63 25.55
CA VAL A 490 -18.40 34.87 26.21
C VAL A 490 -19.54 34.16 25.49
N GLN A 491 -19.50 34.07 24.16
CA GLN A 491 -20.55 33.44 23.35
C GLN A 491 -20.47 31.91 23.34
N ILE A 492 -19.28 31.36 23.09
CA ILE A 492 -19.09 29.91 22.85
C ILE A 492 -18.24 29.20 23.91
N GLY A 493 -17.74 29.91 24.92
CA GLY A 493 -16.87 29.33 25.94
C GLY A 493 -17.53 28.22 26.76
N SER A 494 -18.85 28.24 26.90
CA SER A 494 -19.63 27.18 27.56
C SER A 494 -19.85 25.93 26.67
N MET A 495 -19.58 26.02 25.37
CA MET A 495 -19.80 24.94 24.41
C MET A 495 -18.89 23.73 24.73
N PRO A 496 -19.43 22.50 24.79
CA PRO A 496 -18.62 21.29 24.91
C PRO A 496 -17.63 21.15 23.75
N ILE A 497 -16.41 20.68 24.04
CA ILE A 497 -15.38 20.49 23.00
C ILE A 497 -15.83 19.51 21.91
N ALA A 498 -16.58 18.46 22.28
CA ALA A 498 -17.12 17.51 21.31
C ALA A 498 -18.03 18.18 20.27
N GLN A 499 -18.88 19.11 20.72
CA GLN A 499 -19.77 19.88 19.86
C GLN A 499 -18.97 20.85 18.98
N TYR A 500 -18.03 21.60 19.56
CA TYR A 500 -17.14 22.50 18.81
C TYR A 500 -16.35 21.74 17.73
N ARG A 501 -15.86 20.54 18.06
CA ARG A 501 -15.14 19.69 17.11
C ARG A 501 -16.01 19.24 15.95
N THR A 502 -17.25 18.82 16.24
CA THR A 502 -18.23 18.40 15.22
C THR A 502 -18.57 19.55 14.29
N LEU A 503 -18.72 20.75 14.85
CA LEU A 503 -18.99 21.97 14.10
C LEU A 503 -17.80 22.35 13.20
N CYS A 504 -16.56 22.21 13.69
CA CYS A 504 -15.35 22.33 12.87
C CYS A 504 -15.30 21.32 11.71
N GLN A 505 -15.58 20.03 11.95
CA GLN A 505 -15.64 19.01 10.87
C GLN A 505 -16.72 19.33 9.84
N THR A 506 -17.89 19.76 10.31
CA THR A 506 -19.00 20.15 9.45
C THR A 506 -18.61 21.33 8.58
N PHE A 507 -17.96 22.34 9.16
CA PHE A 507 -17.41 23.47 8.42
C PHE A 507 -16.36 23.04 7.39
N LEU A 508 -15.37 22.22 7.74
CA LEU A 508 -14.34 21.79 6.77
C LEU A 508 -14.94 21.00 5.61
N LYS A 509 -15.98 20.20 5.88
CA LYS A 509 -16.73 19.48 4.86
C LYS A 509 -17.53 20.41 3.94
N THR A 510 -18.23 21.40 4.51
CA THR A 510 -18.97 22.40 3.72
C THR A 510 -18.02 23.32 2.95
N GLU A 511 -16.90 23.71 3.56
CA GLU A 511 -15.82 24.47 2.95
C GLU A 511 -15.28 23.74 1.73
N ARG A 512 -14.95 22.44 1.83
CA ARG A 512 -14.47 21.67 0.68
C ARG A 512 -15.49 21.61 -0.45
N ALA A 513 -16.78 21.44 -0.14
CA ALA A 513 -17.84 21.42 -1.14
C ALA A 513 -18.06 22.80 -1.78
N ALA A 514 -18.06 23.87 -0.98
CA ALA A 514 -18.16 25.24 -1.45
C ALA A 514 -16.96 25.64 -2.30
N ARG A 515 -15.74 25.25 -1.91
CA ARG A 515 -14.50 25.51 -2.63
C ARG A 515 -14.51 24.88 -4.02
N ILE A 516 -15.09 23.69 -4.20
CA ILE A 516 -15.26 23.06 -5.52
C ILE A 516 -16.18 23.91 -6.39
N LYS A 517 -17.37 24.28 -5.87
CA LYS A 517 -18.33 25.12 -6.60
C LYS A 517 -17.78 26.52 -6.91
N ALA A 518 -17.10 27.15 -5.96
CA ALA A 518 -16.48 28.44 -6.10
C ALA A 518 -15.35 28.41 -7.13
N LYS A 519 -14.58 27.31 -7.21
CA LYS A 519 -13.56 27.14 -8.24
C LYS A 519 -14.17 27.09 -9.64
N GLU A 520 -15.29 26.39 -9.80
CA GLU A 520 -16.02 26.37 -11.07
C GLU A 520 -16.57 27.76 -11.43
N ALA A 521 -17.14 28.49 -10.46
CA ALA A 521 -17.62 29.86 -10.68
C ALA A 521 -16.48 30.84 -11.02
N PHE A 522 -15.37 30.79 -10.27
CA PHE A 522 -14.15 31.58 -10.50
C PHE A 522 -13.61 31.34 -11.91
N ARG A 523 -13.53 30.07 -12.33
CA ARG A 523 -13.10 29.68 -13.67
C ARG A 523 -13.97 30.31 -14.76
N ASN A 524 -15.29 30.28 -14.59
CA ASN A 524 -16.24 30.76 -15.60
C ASN A 524 -16.33 32.29 -15.70
N ASN A 525 -15.96 33.00 -14.63
CA ASN A 525 -16.07 34.46 -14.53
C ASN A 525 -14.69 35.14 -14.53
N GLU A 526 -14.06 35.24 -13.36
CA GLU A 526 -12.86 36.05 -13.13
C GLU A 526 -11.64 35.51 -13.88
N PHE A 527 -11.42 34.19 -13.84
CA PHE A 527 -10.31 33.61 -14.57
C PHE A 527 -10.47 33.81 -16.08
N LYS A 528 -11.70 33.72 -16.60
CA LYS A 528 -12.01 33.99 -18.00
C LYS A 528 -11.70 35.43 -18.39
N GLN A 529 -11.98 36.40 -17.52
CA GLN A 529 -11.59 37.80 -17.73
C GLN A 529 -10.07 37.99 -17.66
N TRP A 530 -9.40 37.38 -16.68
CA TRP A 530 -7.94 37.42 -16.55
C TRP A 530 -7.27 36.87 -17.82
N ARG A 531 -7.78 35.75 -18.34
CA ARG A 531 -7.30 35.14 -19.59
C ARG A 531 -7.40 36.09 -20.77
N ALA A 532 -8.54 36.77 -20.94
CA ALA A 532 -8.75 37.72 -22.03
C ALA A 532 -7.73 38.88 -22.03
N LEU A 533 -7.26 39.29 -20.84
CA LEU A 533 -6.37 40.43 -20.68
C LEU A 533 -4.87 40.06 -20.59
N HIS A 534 -4.52 38.94 -19.95
CA HIS A 534 -3.15 38.67 -19.49
C HIS A 534 -2.52 37.38 -20.05
N GLU A 535 -3.32 36.44 -20.57
CA GLU A 535 -2.84 35.10 -20.97
C GLU A 535 -1.67 35.16 -21.93
N LYS A 536 -1.78 36.00 -22.98
CA LYS A 536 -0.76 36.09 -24.03
C LYS A 536 0.61 36.51 -23.48
N MET A 537 0.66 37.58 -22.69
CA MET A 537 1.91 38.08 -22.11
C MET A 537 2.51 37.07 -21.12
N PHE A 538 1.67 36.44 -20.29
CA PHE A 538 2.10 35.44 -19.32
C PHE A 538 2.76 34.22 -19.98
N LEU A 539 2.16 33.69 -21.06
CA LEU A 539 2.71 32.54 -21.77
C LEU A 539 4.03 32.90 -22.50
N GLU A 540 4.15 34.11 -23.05
CA GLU A 540 5.39 34.60 -23.68
C GLU A 540 6.54 34.69 -22.66
N GLU A 541 6.27 35.22 -21.46
CA GLU A 541 7.24 35.29 -20.36
C GLU A 541 7.72 33.90 -19.93
N LYS A 542 6.79 32.93 -19.75
CA LYS A 542 7.17 31.56 -19.36
C LYS A 542 8.01 30.85 -20.41
N ARG A 543 7.76 31.09 -21.70
CA ARG A 543 8.64 30.55 -22.77
C ARG A 543 10.03 31.17 -22.74
N LYS A 544 10.14 32.45 -22.39
CA LYS A 544 11.44 33.11 -22.20
C LYS A 544 12.21 32.49 -21.03
N GLU A 545 11.54 32.25 -19.89
CA GLU A 545 12.14 31.57 -18.73
C GLU A 545 12.63 30.15 -19.05
N GLU A 546 11.85 29.35 -19.78
CA GLU A 546 12.26 28.01 -20.21
C GLU A 546 13.52 28.04 -21.08
N LYS A 547 13.58 29.00 -22.01
CA LYS A 547 14.71 29.20 -22.92
C LYS A 547 15.98 29.59 -22.15
N GLU A 548 15.85 30.46 -21.15
CA GLU A 548 16.96 30.86 -20.27
C GLU A 548 17.45 29.70 -19.40
N LYS A 549 16.53 28.91 -18.84
CA LYS A 549 16.84 27.74 -17.99
C LYS A 549 17.26 26.50 -18.78
N LYS A 550 17.21 26.53 -20.11
CA LYS A 550 17.40 25.35 -21.00
C LYS A 550 16.57 24.13 -20.57
N SER A 551 15.38 24.39 -20.02
CA SER A 551 14.47 23.34 -19.57
C SER A 551 13.62 22.85 -20.74
N TYR A 552 13.17 21.60 -20.68
CA TYR A 552 12.18 21.06 -21.62
C TYR A 552 10.90 21.88 -21.60
N ALA A 553 10.37 22.15 -22.80
CA ALA A 553 9.17 22.93 -23.00
C ALA A 553 7.93 22.18 -22.49
N ARG A 554 7.21 22.76 -21.52
CA ARG A 554 5.97 22.18 -20.96
C ARG A 554 4.72 22.64 -21.72
N PRO A 555 3.64 21.84 -21.72
CA PRO A 555 2.34 22.25 -22.25
C PRO A 555 1.83 23.53 -21.57
N PHE A 556 1.29 24.46 -22.35
CA PHE A 556 0.76 25.72 -21.81
C PHE A 556 -0.34 25.52 -20.78
N ILE A 557 -1.12 24.44 -20.90
CA ILE A 557 -2.21 24.11 -19.99
C ILE A 557 -1.72 23.87 -18.55
N ASP A 558 -0.53 23.31 -18.37
CA ASP A 558 0.03 23.07 -17.03
C ASP A 558 0.37 24.39 -16.33
N TYR A 559 0.79 25.41 -17.10
CA TYR A 559 1.04 26.75 -16.58
C TYR A 559 -0.26 27.49 -16.27
N LEU A 560 -1.27 27.35 -17.13
CA LEU A 560 -2.59 27.93 -16.90
C LEU A 560 -3.26 27.30 -15.69
N ASP A 561 -3.19 25.98 -15.51
CA ASP A 561 -3.72 25.29 -14.33
C ASP A 561 -3.01 25.74 -13.06
N LYS A 562 -1.68 25.85 -13.11
CA LYS A 562 -0.92 26.38 -11.97
C LYS A 562 -1.34 27.81 -11.66
N LYS A 563 -1.48 28.67 -12.67
CA LYS A 563 -1.85 30.07 -12.48
C LYS A 563 -3.30 30.24 -12.02
N GLU A 564 -4.21 29.44 -12.56
CA GLU A 564 -5.60 29.34 -12.09
C GLU A 564 -5.63 28.99 -10.61
N ASN A 565 -4.88 27.96 -10.19
CA ASN A 565 -4.82 27.57 -8.80
C ASN A 565 -4.23 28.66 -7.90
N GLU A 566 -3.19 29.37 -8.35
CA GLU A 566 -2.60 30.51 -7.63
C GLU A 566 -3.63 31.65 -7.45
N LEU A 567 -4.27 32.08 -8.53
CA LEU A 567 -5.27 33.17 -8.48
C LEU A 567 -6.52 32.75 -7.71
N PHE A 568 -6.97 31.51 -7.89
CA PHE A 568 -8.09 30.97 -7.14
C PHE A 568 -7.79 30.87 -5.64
N GLN A 569 -6.54 30.60 -5.24
CA GLN A 569 -6.18 30.66 -3.81
C GLN A 569 -6.35 32.06 -3.25
N THR A 570 -5.87 33.10 -3.95
CA THR A 570 -6.09 34.49 -3.53
C THR A 570 -7.58 34.84 -3.47
N PHE A 571 -8.34 34.52 -4.52
CA PHE A 571 -9.78 34.73 -4.57
C PHE A 571 -10.51 34.01 -3.43
N TRP A 572 -10.14 32.76 -3.15
CA TRP A 572 -10.73 31.96 -2.09
C TRP A 572 -10.47 32.59 -0.71
N GLU A 573 -9.24 33.01 -0.44
CA GLU A 573 -8.90 33.65 0.84
C GLU A 573 -9.67 34.96 1.06
N GLU A 574 -9.90 35.74 0.01
CA GLU A 574 -10.68 37.00 0.08
C GLU A 574 -12.18 36.76 0.26
N ASN A 575 -12.73 35.71 -0.34
CA ASN A 575 -14.19 35.50 -0.43
C ASN A 575 -14.74 34.37 0.45
N LYS A 576 -13.89 33.53 1.07
CA LYS A 576 -14.35 32.35 1.82
C LYS A 576 -15.33 32.70 2.93
N PHE A 577 -15.09 33.77 3.67
CA PHE A 577 -15.95 34.17 4.79
C PHE A 577 -17.28 34.74 4.32
N LEU A 578 -17.29 35.53 3.23
CA LEU A 578 -18.54 36.01 2.62
C LEU A 578 -19.45 34.87 2.15
N GLN A 579 -18.85 33.77 1.67
CA GLN A 579 -19.59 32.63 1.15
C GLN A 579 -20.03 31.62 2.24
N LEU A 580 -19.32 31.56 3.37
CA LEU A 580 -19.50 30.51 4.39
C LEU A 580 -20.01 31.02 5.73
N ALA A 581 -19.87 32.31 6.02
CA ALA A 581 -20.38 32.88 7.26
C ALA A 581 -21.91 32.89 7.27
N SER A 582 -22.49 32.55 8.41
CA SER A 582 -23.93 32.59 8.66
C SER A 582 -24.20 33.14 10.06
N PRO A 583 -25.44 33.52 10.40
CA PRO A 583 -25.77 33.91 11.77
C PRO A 583 -25.41 32.85 12.82
N GLU A 584 -25.40 31.57 12.42
CA GLU A 584 -25.01 30.44 13.27
C GLU A 584 -23.48 30.20 13.30
N MET A 585 -22.75 30.74 12.31
CA MET A 585 -21.32 30.54 12.06
C MET A 585 -20.64 31.88 11.74
N PRO A 586 -20.41 32.75 12.74
CA PRO A 586 -19.78 34.04 12.51
C PRO A 586 -18.33 33.90 12.07
N GLU A 587 -17.81 34.91 11.38
CA GLU A 587 -16.45 34.94 10.85
C GLU A 587 -15.39 34.68 11.92
N ASP A 588 -15.52 35.33 13.09
CA ASP A 588 -14.61 35.18 14.22
C ASP A 588 -14.53 33.72 14.71
N LEU A 589 -15.66 33.00 14.69
CA LEU A 589 -15.70 31.57 15.03
C LEU A 589 -15.01 30.74 13.94
N ILE A 590 -15.28 31.00 12.67
CA ILE A 590 -14.67 30.25 11.56
C ILE A 590 -13.14 30.36 11.59
N ARG A 591 -12.60 31.54 11.91
CA ARG A 591 -11.14 31.79 12.05
C ARG A 591 -10.48 30.90 13.11
N THR A 592 -11.24 30.31 14.03
CA THR A 592 -10.70 29.39 15.05
C THR A 592 -10.53 27.95 14.56
N PHE A 593 -11.19 27.55 13.47
CA PHE A 593 -11.09 26.18 12.96
C PHE A 593 -9.78 25.91 12.27
N ARG A 594 -9.29 24.68 12.41
CA ARG A 594 -8.07 24.21 11.76
C ARG A 594 -8.30 22.83 11.16
N SER A 595 -7.86 22.67 9.93
CA SER A 595 -7.69 21.39 9.26
C SER A 595 -6.49 20.62 9.82
N PHE A 596 -6.42 19.32 9.54
CA PHE A 596 -5.28 18.49 9.88
C PHE A 596 -3.96 19.06 9.35
N SER A 597 -3.97 19.64 8.15
CA SER A 597 -2.77 20.22 7.52
C SER A 597 -2.18 21.42 8.27
N GLU A 598 -2.99 22.11 9.09
CA GLU A 598 -2.61 23.30 9.86
C GLU A 598 -2.12 22.98 11.28
N LEU A 599 -2.21 21.71 11.71
CA LEU A 599 -1.79 21.24 13.04
C LEU A 599 -0.26 21.08 13.14
N THR A 600 0.49 22.13 12.82
CA THR A 600 1.96 22.09 12.67
C THR A 600 2.75 22.48 13.91
N ARG A 601 2.09 22.97 14.98
CA ARG A 601 2.78 23.40 16.19
C ARG A 601 3.50 22.22 16.86
N PRO A 602 4.72 22.43 17.41
CA PRO A 602 5.39 21.41 18.19
C PRO A 602 4.61 21.12 19.47
N LEU A 603 4.62 19.84 19.87
CA LEU A 603 4.03 19.40 21.14
C LEU A 603 4.85 19.92 22.32
N LEU A 604 4.17 20.26 23.41
CA LEU A 604 4.79 20.68 24.66
C LEU A 604 5.41 19.50 25.43
N GLY A 605 4.82 18.31 25.30
CA GLY A 605 5.37 17.06 25.82
C GLY A 605 6.11 16.23 24.77
N ASN A 606 6.80 15.19 25.26
CA ASN A 606 7.49 14.22 24.41
C ASN A 606 6.93 12.81 24.62
N TYR A 607 6.46 12.19 23.55
CA TYR A 607 5.53 11.07 23.59
C TYR A 607 6.04 9.88 22.78
N LYS A 608 6.67 8.92 23.45
CA LYS A 608 7.37 7.77 22.81
C LYS A 608 6.50 6.90 21.89
N THR A 609 5.18 6.94 22.05
CA THR A 609 4.23 6.09 21.32
C THR A 609 3.65 6.73 20.05
N LEU A 610 3.94 8.02 19.78
CA LEU A 610 3.55 8.65 18.52
C LEU A 610 4.41 8.16 17.35
N ARG A 611 3.90 8.36 16.13
CA ARG A 611 4.54 7.89 14.88
C ARG A 611 5.95 8.44 14.69
N HIS A 612 6.12 9.73 14.95
CA HIS A 612 7.40 10.42 14.85
C HIS A 612 8.01 10.60 16.24
N ARG A 613 9.32 10.35 16.39
CA ARG A 613 10.01 10.37 17.69
C ARG A 613 10.82 11.63 17.98
N SER A 614 11.25 12.37 16.95
CA SER A 614 12.19 13.49 17.11
C SER A 614 11.54 14.87 17.05
N HIS A 615 10.62 15.07 16.11
CA HIS A 615 9.88 16.32 15.93
C HIS A 615 8.40 15.99 15.93
N GLN A 616 7.77 16.11 17.11
CA GLN A 616 6.37 15.77 17.28
C GLN A 616 5.50 17.01 17.15
N THR A 617 4.47 16.93 16.33
CA THR A 617 3.54 18.03 16.09
C THR A 617 2.12 17.67 16.50
N GLU A 618 1.23 18.67 16.50
CA GLU A 618 -0.21 18.45 16.72
C GLU A 618 -0.82 17.47 15.70
N GLN A 619 -0.28 17.38 14.48
CA GLN A 619 -0.65 16.35 13.49
C GLN A 619 -0.39 14.95 14.00
N ASP A 620 0.75 14.72 14.65
CA ASP A 620 1.09 13.40 15.19
C ASP A 620 0.13 12.99 16.30
N MET A 621 -0.25 13.97 17.13
CA MET A 621 -1.25 13.80 18.17
C MET A 621 -2.63 13.52 17.58
N ALA A 622 -3.06 14.29 16.58
CA ALA A 622 -4.33 14.10 15.90
C ALA A 622 -4.40 12.76 15.17
N ALA A 623 -3.28 12.27 14.62
CA ALA A 623 -3.19 10.97 13.94
C ALA A 623 -3.16 9.76 14.89
N SER A 624 -3.15 9.97 16.21
CA SER A 624 -2.94 8.91 17.20
C SER A 624 -4.08 7.88 17.30
N PHE A 625 -5.29 8.20 16.83
CA PHE A 625 -6.38 7.22 16.71
C PHE A 625 -6.08 6.11 15.69
N TYR A 626 -5.18 6.40 14.74
CA TYR A 626 -4.84 5.49 13.66
C TYR A 626 -3.56 4.70 14.00
N PRO A 627 -3.55 3.36 13.89
CA PRO A 627 -2.40 2.55 14.28
C PRO A 627 -1.09 2.98 13.59
N VAL A 628 0.01 3.05 14.34
CA VAL A 628 1.33 3.50 13.84
C VAL A 628 1.79 2.74 12.59
N GLY A 629 1.55 1.42 12.54
CA GLY A 629 1.90 0.57 11.40
C GLY A 629 0.79 0.40 10.35
N GLY A 630 -0.28 1.18 10.45
CA GLY A 630 -1.52 1.03 9.68
C GLY A 630 -2.32 -0.22 10.05
N TYR A 631 -3.51 -0.33 9.45
CA TYR A 631 -4.33 -1.53 9.39
C TYR A 631 -3.77 -2.57 8.41
N GLY A 632 -2.93 -2.16 7.45
CA GLY A 632 -2.21 -3.06 6.54
C GLY A 632 -3.00 -3.42 5.29
N PHE A 633 -3.64 -2.45 4.64
CA PHE A 633 -4.37 -2.67 3.38
C PHE A 633 -3.42 -3.15 2.26
N ASN A 634 -2.37 -2.38 1.98
CA ASN A 634 -1.37 -2.73 0.95
C ASN A 634 -0.17 -3.53 1.51
N ARG A 635 -0.33 -4.22 2.66
CA ARG A 635 0.72 -5.05 3.27
C ARG A 635 0.16 -6.41 3.68
N SER A 636 0.58 -7.47 3.00
CA SER A 636 0.15 -8.82 3.31
C SER A 636 0.65 -9.29 4.67
N TYR A 637 -0.27 -9.76 5.51
CA TYR A 637 0.09 -10.42 6.77
C TYR A 637 0.64 -11.83 6.55
N ALA A 638 0.47 -12.43 5.36
CA ALA A 638 0.93 -13.78 5.07
C ALA A 638 2.45 -13.89 4.86
N PHE A 639 3.08 -12.89 4.23
CA PHE A 639 4.50 -12.96 3.85
C PHE A 639 5.30 -11.66 4.05
N GLN A 640 4.66 -10.50 4.26
CA GLN A 640 5.37 -9.22 4.44
C GLN A 640 5.47 -8.79 5.92
N SER A 641 4.71 -9.43 6.81
CA SER A 641 4.68 -9.12 8.24
C SER A 641 5.31 -10.22 9.08
N GLY A 642 6.45 -9.91 9.73
CA GLY A 642 7.10 -10.80 10.69
C GLY A 642 6.46 -10.70 12.08
N VAL A 643 6.04 -11.83 12.63
CA VAL A 643 5.30 -11.94 13.89
C VAL A 643 5.77 -13.16 14.70
N PRO A 644 5.71 -13.15 16.03
CA PRO A 644 6.16 -14.31 16.81
C PRO A 644 5.25 -15.52 16.58
N PRO A 645 5.78 -16.72 16.26
CA PRO A 645 4.99 -17.92 15.98
C PRO A 645 4.30 -18.51 17.22
N GLY A 646 4.79 -18.18 18.41
CA GLY A 646 4.35 -18.80 19.66
C GLY A 646 4.50 -20.32 19.60
N SER A 647 3.55 -21.02 20.22
CA SER A 647 3.66 -22.47 20.42
C SER A 647 3.69 -23.35 19.17
N VAL A 648 3.49 -22.81 17.96
CA VAL A 648 3.75 -23.56 16.71
C VAL A 648 5.24 -23.90 16.58
N PHE A 649 6.13 -23.02 17.04
CA PHE A 649 7.57 -23.23 16.99
C PHE A 649 8.07 -24.41 17.85
N LYS A 650 7.26 -24.87 18.80
CA LYS A 650 7.60 -26.06 19.61
C LYS A 650 7.78 -27.31 18.77
N LEU A 651 7.24 -27.36 17.55
CA LEU A 651 7.52 -28.44 16.60
C LEU A 651 9.00 -28.48 16.19
N VAL A 652 9.63 -27.32 16.01
CA VAL A 652 11.08 -27.23 15.74
C VAL A 652 11.88 -27.64 16.98
N THR A 653 11.47 -27.17 18.16
CA THR A 653 12.10 -27.61 19.43
C THR A 653 11.95 -29.12 19.65
N ALA A 654 10.80 -29.70 19.30
CA ALA A 654 10.56 -31.14 19.40
C ALA A 654 11.39 -31.93 18.38
N TYR A 655 11.49 -31.44 17.14
CA TYR A 655 12.36 -32.02 16.12
C TYR A 655 13.81 -32.08 16.61
N GLU A 656 14.35 -30.98 17.15
CA GLU A 656 15.74 -30.94 17.61
C GLU A 656 16.00 -31.97 18.73
N ALA A 657 15.04 -32.12 19.66
CA ALA A 657 15.14 -33.13 20.70
C ALA A 657 15.16 -34.57 20.14
N LEU A 658 14.30 -34.84 19.15
CA LEU A 658 14.23 -36.16 18.51
C LEU A 658 15.47 -36.44 17.67
N PHE A 659 15.99 -35.44 16.95
CA PHE A 659 17.21 -35.52 16.16
C PHE A 659 18.43 -35.83 17.04
N GLN A 660 18.51 -35.24 18.24
CA GLN A 660 19.54 -35.55 19.24
C GLN A 660 19.25 -36.84 20.06
N ASN A 661 18.18 -37.59 19.75
CA ASN A 661 17.72 -38.77 20.49
C ASN A 661 17.50 -38.54 22.00
N ILE A 662 17.04 -37.34 22.38
CA ILE A 662 16.81 -36.96 23.77
C ILE A 662 15.45 -37.50 24.25
N ALA A 663 15.48 -38.31 25.31
CA ALA A 663 14.30 -38.73 26.05
C ALA A 663 14.17 -37.94 27.36
N PHE A 664 13.17 -37.04 27.43
CA PHE A 664 12.93 -36.22 28.62
C PHE A 664 11.50 -36.39 29.15
N GLN A 665 11.38 -36.55 30.47
CA GLN A 665 10.11 -36.60 31.19
C GLN A 665 10.14 -35.71 32.43
N MET A 666 9.00 -35.11 32.76
CA MET A 666 8.83 -34.31 33.98
C MET A 666 7.43 -34.45 34.56
N LEU A 667 7.26 -34.02 35.81
CA LEU A 667 5.96 -33.81 36.43
C LEU A 667 5.60 -32.32 36.32
N ASP A 668 4.56 -31.99 35.57
CA ASP A 668 3.96 -30.66 35.59
C ASP A 668 3.05 -30.55 36.81
N GLU A 669 3.63 -30.04 37.89
CA GLU A 669 2.98 -29.67 39.14
C GLU A 669 3.28 -28.20 39.40
N THR A 670 2.40 -27.32 38.91
CA THR A 670 2.57 -25.89 39.08
C THR A 670 2.19 -25.48 40.51
N SER A 671 3.14 -24.91 41.24
CA SER A 671 2.93 -24.37 42.59
C SER A 671 3.37 -22.90 42.67
N GLN A 672 3.21 -22.28 43.84
CA GLN A 672 3.84 -20.96 44.08
C GLN A 672 5.38 -21.04 43.99
N LYS A 673 5.95 -22.20 44.35
CA LYS A 673 7.40 -22.40 44.44
C LYS A 673 8.05 -22.75 43.08
N GLY A 674 7.30 -23.28 42.12
CA GLY A 674 7.87 -23.73 40.83
C GLY A 674 6.85 -24.07 39.74
N VAL A 675 7.35 -24.38 38.55
CA VAL A 675 6.55 -24.69 37.34
C VAL A 675 6.41 -26.19 37.08
N GLY A 676 7.12 -27.04 37.84
CA GLY A 676 7.05 -28.49 37.77
C GLY A 676 8.12 -29.14 38.63
N LYS A 677 8.29 -30.46 38.52
CA LYS A 677 9.32 -31.24 39.20
C LYS A 677 9.95 -32.28 38.26
N THR A 678 11.15 -32.76 38.60
CA THR A 678 11.72 -34.00 38.03
C THR A 678 10.91 -35.21 38.49
N LEU A 679 11.08 -36.36 37.86
CA LEU A 679 10.46 -37.62 38.32
C LEU A 679 10.93 -38.02 39.74
N GLY A 680 12.15 -37.62 40.12
CA GLY A 680 12.69 -37.80 41.48
C GLY A 680 12.23 -36.75 42.50
N GLY A 681 11.30 -35.85 42.12
CA GLY A 681 10.69 -34.88 43.03
C GLY A 681 11.42 -33.54 43.17
N GLN A 682 12.55 -33.33 42.49
CA GLN A 682 13.27 -32.05 42.53
C GLN A 682 12.47 -30.95 41.82
N LEU A 683 12.30 -29.80 42.48
CA LEU A 683 11.50 -28.69 41.96
C LEU A 683 12.21 -27.92 40.83
N TYR A 684 11.45 -27.55 39.80
CA TYR A 684 11.82 -26.53 38.82
C TYR A 684 11.26 -25.16 39.25
N PRO A 685 12.06 -24.32 39.94
CA PRO A 685 11.62 -22.98 40.36
C PRO A 685 11.34 -22.05 39.18
N ARG A 686 10.61 -20.96 39.43
CA ARG A 686 10.27 -19.96 38.40
C ARG A 686 11.52 -19.28 37.81
N TYR A 687 12.50 -18.99 38.65
CA TYR A 687 13.83 -18.57 38.25
C TYR A 687 14.75 -19.78 38.34
N TYR A 688 15.26 -20.22 37.20
CA TYR A 688 15.96 -21.48 37.05
C TYR A 688 17.23 -21.27 36.21
N LYS A 689 18.38 -21.62 36.80
CA LYS A 689 19.72 -21.49 36.18
C LYS A 689 19.95 -20.14 35.48
N GLY A 690 19.67 -19.03 36.18
CA GLY A 690 19.89 -17.68 35.67
C GLY A 690 18.85 -17.17 34.65
N GLY A 691 17.81 -17.96 34.34
CA GLY A 691 16.71 -17.55 33.46
C GLY A 691 15.34 -17.67 34.13
N ARG A 692 14.30 -17.11 33.51
CA ARG A 692 12.91 -17.20 33.98
C ARG A 692 12.10 -18.16 33.12
N LEU A 693 11.65 -19.28 33.71
CA LEU A 693 10.86 -20.28 32.99
C LEU A 693 9.45 -19.75 32.66
N PRO A 694 8.92 -20.02 31.46
CA PRO A 694 7.57 -19.63 31.07
C PRO A 694 6.52 -20.45 31.83
N LYS A 695 5.28 -19.95 31.89
CA LYS A 695 4.12 -20.65 32.50
C LYS A 695 3.27 -21.21 31.37
N SER A 696 2.66 -22.37 31.58
CA SER A 696 1.62 -22.90 30.70
C SER A 696 0.25 -22.31 31.04
N ALA A 697 -0.65 -22.28 30.05
CA ALA A 697 -2.06 -21.96 30.28
C ALA A 697 -2.75 -23.06 31.09
N SER A 698 -2.49 -24.32 30.75
CA SER A 698 -2.87 -25.50 31.53
C SER A 698 -1.83 -25.76 32.63
N ARG A 699 -2.28 -26.14 33.82
CA ARG A 699 -1.42 -26.44 34.98
C ARG A 699 -1.71 -27.84 35.49
N ASN A 700 -0.79 -28.38 36.30
CA ASN A 700 -0.98 -29.64 37.02
C ASN A 700 -1.32 -30.77 36.06
N MET A 701 -0.53 -30.86 34.99
CA MET A 701 -0.81 -31.81 33.92
C MET A 701 -0.37 -33.23 34.26
N GLY A 702 0.35 -33.41 35.37
CA GLY A 702 0.87 -34.69 35.82
C GLY A 702 2.15 -35.03 35.08
N LYS A 703 2.38 -36.33 34.83
CA LYS A 703 3.52 -36.81 34.06
C LYS A 703 3.40 -36.37 32.60
N ILE A 704 4.45 -35.72 32.09
CA ILE A 704 4.56 -35.23 30.72
C ILE A 704 5.83 -35.80 30.08
N ASP A 705 5.67 -36.33 28.88
CA ASP A 705 6.72 -36.62 27.90
C ASP A 705 6.58 -35.71 26.67
N LEU A 706 7.42 -35.89 25.64
CA LEU A 706 7.41 -35.04 24.45
C LEU A 706 6.05 -35.03 23.75
N THR A 707 5.44 -36.20 23.59
CA THR A 707 4.13 -36.39 22.95
C THR A 707 3.03 -35.65 23.72
N THR A 708 2.96 -35.85 25.03
CA THR A 708 2.00 -35.16 25.92
C THR A 708 2.28 -33.65 25.96
N ALA A 709 3.54 -33.23 25.87
CA ALA A 709 3.94 -31.83 25.85
C ALA A 709 3.45 -31.11 24.58
N ILE A 710 3.42 -31.79 23.42
CA ILE A 710 2.84 -31.28 22.18
C ILE A 710 1.30 -31.25 22.31
N GLU A 711 0.67 -32.36 22.72
CA GLU A 711 -0.79 -32.51 22.90
C GLU A 711 -1.36 -31.33 23.72
N ARG A 712 -0.75 -31.08 24.88
CA ARG A 712 -1.20 -30.08 25.87
C ARG A 712 -0.46 -28.74 25.76
N SER A 713 0.47 -28.62 24.81
CA SER A 713 1.28 -27.42 24.58
C SER A 713 1.99 -26.90 25.84
N SER A 714 2.75 -27.76 26.54
CA SER A 714 3.44 -27.39 27.79
C SER A 714 4.61 -26.43 27.56
N ASN A 715 4.59 -25.22 28.13
CA ASN A 715 5.69 -24.25 28.02
C ASN A 715 6.92 -24.64 28.88
N PRO A 716 6.79 -25.01 30.16
CA PRO A 716 7.94 -25.41 30.99
C PRO A 716 8.72 -26.59 30.40
N TYR A 717 8.02 -27.58 29.83
CA TYR A 717 8.65 -28.76 29.23
C TYR A 717 9.66 -28.36 28.15
N PHE A 718 9.24 -27.59 27.14
CA PHE A 718 10.14 -27.18 26.04
C PHE A 718 11.25 -26.23 26.50
N ALA A 719 11.00 -25.38 27.49
CA ALA A 719 12.01 -24.50 28.05
C ALA A 719 13.11 -25.28 28.79
N ILE A 720 12.74 -26.30 29.58
CA ILE A 720 13.68 -27.16 30.28
C ILE A 720 14.41 -28.08 29.30
N LEU A 721 13.68 -28.65 28.33
CA LEU A 721 14.25 -29.47 27.25
C LEU A 721 15.38 -28.72 26.53
N ALA A 722 15.13 -27.50 26.07
CA ALA A 722 16.12 -26.69 25.38
C ALA A 722 17.25 -26.18 26.32
N GLY A 723 16.94 -25.96 27.59
CA GLY A 723 17.89 -25.39 28.57
C GLY A 723 18.91 -26.37 29.12
N ASP A 724 18.46 -27.61 29.36
CA ASP A 724 19.18 -28.61 30.16
C ASP A 724 19.57 -29.86 29.38
N TYR A 725 18.85 -30.18 28.30
CA TYR A 725 19.05 -31.46 27.58
C TYR A 725 19.67 -31.29 26.20
N PHE A 726 19.48 -30.15 25.53
CA PHE A 726 20.16 -29.90 24.25
C PHE A 726 21.67 -29.78 24.46
N HIS A 727 22.44 -30.34 23.52
CA HIS A 727 23.91 -30.29 23.56
C HIS A 727 24.46 -28.85 23.53
N ASP A 728 23.98 -28.01 22.61
CA ASP A 728 24.26 -26.56 22.57
C ASP A 728 22.93 -25.77 22.43
N PRO A 729 22.71 -24.70 23.23
CA PRO A 729 21.62 -23.75 23.03
C PRO A 729 21.43 -23.24 21.59
N GLU A 730 22.52 -23.14 20.81
CA GLU A 730 22.48 -22.72 19.41
C GLU A 730 21.90 -23.77 18.46
N ASP A 731 21.80 -25.03 18.87
CA ASP A 731 21.23 -26.08 18.05
C ASP A 731 19.77 -25.78 17.71
N LEU A 732 19.04 -25.14 18.65
CA LEU A 732 17.69 -24.62 18.39
C LEU A 732 17.67 -23.59 17.24
N LEU A 733 18.70 -22.75 17.12
CA LEU A 733 18.81 -21.77 16.04
C LEU A 733 19.18 -22.41 14.71
N LYS A 734 20.03 -23.45 14.74
CA LYS A 734 20.35 -24.26 13.56
C LYS A 734 19.09 -24.94 13.04
N ALA A 735 18.31 -25.58 13.92
CA ALA A 735 17.02 -26.17 13.58
C ALA A 735 16.06 -25.13 13.00
N ALA A 736 15.94 -23.96 13.63
CA ALA A 736 15.08 -22.89 13.12
C ALA A 736 15.45 -22.49 11.67
N LYS A 737 16.75 -22.30 11.39
CA LYS A 737 17.25 -21.96 10.05
C LYS A 737 17.08 -23.10 9.05
N LEU A 738 17.16 -24.35 9.52
CA LEU A 738 16.93 -25.55 8.70
C LEU A 738 15.49 -25.60 8.19
N PHE A 739 14.51 -25.25 9.04
CA PHE A 739 13.10 -25.07 8.67
C PHE A 739 12.78 -23.72 7.99
N GLY A 740 13.79 -22.97 7.55
CA GLY A 740 13.62 -21.73 6.78
C GLY A 740 13.32 -20.46 7.60
N TYR A 741 13.28 -20.52 8.93
CA TYR A 741 13.10 -19.31 9.73
C TYR A 741 14.34 -18.40 9.69
N GLY A 742 14.10 -17.08 9.65
CA GLY A 742 15.15 -16.07 9.52
C GLY A 742 15.70 -15.91 8.10
N GLN A 743 15.15 -16.65 7.13
CA GLN A 743 15.51 -16.59 5.71
C GLN A 743 14.25 -16.35 4.88
N LYS A 744 14.41 -15.72 3.71
CA LYS A 744 13.32 -15.65 2.72
C LYS A 744 13.00 -17.06 2.22
N THR A 745 11.72 -17.38 2.08
CA THR A 745 11.27 -18.65 1.48
C THR A 745 11.56 -18.70 -0.02
N GLY A 746 11.71 -17.53 -0.66
CA GLY A 746 11.98 -17.42 -2.08
C GLY A 746 10.73 -17.36 -2.94
N ILE A 747 9.54 -17.22 -2.33
CA ILE A 747 8.27 -17.08 -3.05
C ILE A 747 8.35 -16.02 -4.16
N ASP A 748 7.61 -16.25 -5.24
CA ASP A 748 7.63 -15.41 -6.45
C ASP A 748 6.84 -14.09 -6.25
N LEU A 749 7.14 -13.36 -5.16
CA LEU A 749 6.52 -12.08 -4.81
C LEU A 749 7.54 -11.10 -4.20
N PRO A 750 7.40 -9.80 -4.47
CA PRO A 750 8.32 -8.80 -3.98
C PRO A 750 8.09 -8.48 -2.50
N HIS A 751 9.13 -7.95 -1.84
CA HIS A 751 9.07 -7.48 -0.45
C HIS A 751 8.76 -8.56 0.61
N GLU A 752 9.12 -9.83 0.34
CA GLU A 752 9.08 -10.88 1.35
C GLU A 752 9.89 -10.51 2.60
N ASN A 753 9.29 -10.70 3.76
CA ASN A 753 9.95 -10.51 5.05
C ASN A 753 10.68 -11.79 5.46
N LYS A 754 11.99 -11.68 5.72
CA LYS A 754 12.82 -12.82 6.16
C LYS A 754 12.55 -13.26 7.60
N GLY A 755 11.78 -12.49 8.38
CA GLY A 755 11.61 -12.71 9.81
C GLY A 755 12.88 -12.35 10.60
N ASN A 756 13.01 -12.91 11.80
CA ASN A 756 14.18 -12.75 12.65
C ASN A 756 14.39 -14.00 13.51
N VAL A 757 15.63 -14.43 13.66
CA VAL A 757 16.04 -15.49 14.58
C VAL A 757 16.96 -14.87 15.63
N PRO A 758 16.79 -15.17 16.94
CA PRO A 758 17.63 -14.59 17.99
C PRO A 758 19.12 -14.88 17.82
N ASN A 759 19.99 -14.10 18.48
CA ASN A 759 21.45 -14.27 18.43
C ASN A 759 22.10 -14.32 19.82
N ASP A 760 21.31 -14.38 20.89
CA ASP A 760 21.75 -14.26 22.28
C ASP A 760 21.49 -15.53 23.11
N LEU A 761 21.14 -16.66 22.50
CA LEU A 761 20.66 -17.84 23.23
C LEU A 761 21.71 -18.51 24.12
N LYS A 762 23.00 -18.41 23.77
CA LYS A 762 24.10 -18.90 24.64
C LYS A 762 24.17 -18.18 25.97
N ILE A 763 24.03 -16.85 25.96
CA ILE A 763 24.25 -15.98 27.13
C ILE A 763 22.95 -15.64 27.87
N ASN A 764 21.82 -15.57 27.17
CA ASN A 764 20.54 -15.17 27.72
C ASN A 764 19.64 -16.38 27.95
N ARG A 765 19.66 -16.94 29.16
CA ARG A 765 18.80 -18.09 29.49
C ARG A 765 17.31 -17.81 29.42
N THR A 766 16.88 -16.61 29.78
CA THR A 766 15.45 -16.24 29.60
C THR A 766 15.09 -16.14 28.12
N GLY A 767 16.02 -15.68 27.29
CA GLY A 767 15.93 -15.69 25.83
C GLY A 767 15.75 -17.11 25.30
N LEU A 768 16.64 -18.04 25.65
CA LEU A 768 16.55 -19.45 25.27
C LEU A 768 15.21 -20.09 25.66
N TYR A 769 14.81 -19.94 26.92
CA TYR A 769 13.53 -20.47 27.40
C TYR A 769 12.33 -19.89 26.63
N SER A 770 12.35 -18.59 26.35
CA SER A 770 11.30 -17.92 25.56
C SER A 770 11.31 -18.32 24.08
N THR A 771 12.49 -18.48 23.47
CA THR A 771 12.63 -18.89 22.07
C THR A 771 12.20 -20.33 21.85
N SER A 772 12.47 -21.24 22.79
CA SER A 772 12.02 -22.65 22.72
C SER A 772 10.50 -22.82 22.58
N ILE A 773 9.73 -21.78 22.96
CA ILE A 773 8.26 -21.73 22.84
C ILE A 773 7.77 -20.75 21.77
N GLY A 774 8.67 -20.24 20.93
CA GLY A 774 8.38 -19.35 19.81
C GLY A 774 8.17 -17.88 20.16
N GLN A 775 8.80 -17.39 21.23
CA GLN A 775 8.80 -15.98 21.63
C GLN A 775 10.24 -15.41 21.65
N HIS A 776 10.48 -14.34 22.42
CA HIS A 776 11.69 -13.51 22.40
C HIS A 776 11.77 -12.68 21.10
N THR A 777 12.96 -12.48 20.54
CA THR A 777 13.17 -11.75 19.27
C THR A 777 12.87 -12.60 18.03
N LEU A 778 12.34 -13.82 18.19
CA LEU A 778 11.94 -14.68 17.08
C LEU A 778 10.70 -14.12 16.36
N LEU A 779 10.82 -13.83 15.07
CA LEU A 779 9.75 -13.37 14.19
C LEU A 779 9.70 -14.25 12.94
N THR A 780 8.50 -14.66 12.55
CA THR A 780 8.25 -15.44 11.34
C THR A 780 7.06 -14.90 10.57
N THR A 781 6.96 -15.23 9.29
CA THR A 781 5.74 -15.06 8.51
C THR A 781 4.86 -16.31 8.60
N PRO A 782 3.53 -16.19 8.40
CA PRO A 782 2.66 -17.35 8.20
C PRO A 782 3.10 -18.27 7.06
N LEU A 783 3.64 -17.71 5.97
CA LEU A 783 4.20 -18.48 4.86
C LEU A 783 5.39 -19.35 5.29
N GLN A 784 6.36 -18.80 6.03
CA GLN A 784 7.47 -19.59 6.59
C GLN A 784 6.97 -20.72 7.50
N THR A 785 5.91 -20.47 8.27
CA THR A 785 5.29 -21.49 9.14
C THR A 785 4.61 -22.60 8.32
N ALA A 786 3.98 -22.25 7.20
CA ALA A 786 3.38 -23.21 6.28
C ALA A 786 4.45 -24.05 5.56
N ALA A 787 5.57 -23.43 5.16
CA ALA A 787 6.72 -24.14 4.58
C ALA A 787 7.37 -25.11 5.59
N MET A 788 7.55 -24.68 6.85
CA MET A 788 8.01 -25.54 7.94
C MET A 788 7.08 -26.74 8.12
N LEU A 789 5.77 -26.52 8.21
CA LEU A 789 4.82 -27.62 8.41
C LEU A 789 4.73 -28.55 7.18
N THR A 790 4.87 -28.01 5.97
CA THR A 790 5.00 -28.77 4.72
C THR A 790 6.16 -29.76 4.81
N SER A 791 7.34 -29.30 5.25
CA SER A 791 8.50 -30.18 5.40
C SER A 791 8.32 -31.28 6.46
N ILE A 792 7.48 -31.07 7.48
CA ILE A 792 7.14 -32.14 8.44
C ILE A 792 6.16 -33.14 7.80
N ALA A 793 5.16 -32.64 7.07
CA ALA A 793 4.12 -33.45 6.46
C ALA A 793 4.66 -34.37 5.34
N ASN A 794 5.62 -33.89 4.55
CA ASN A 794 6.17 -34.60 3.39
C ASN A 794 7.45 -35.41 3.66
N GLY A 795 7.89 -35.54 4.92
CA GLY A 795 9.02 -36.40 5.28
C GLY A 795 10.39 -35.72 5.24
N GLY A 796 10.45 -34.40 5.34
CA GLY A 796 11.69 -33.63 5.48
C GLY A 796 12.09 -32.82 4.25
N LEU A 797 11.28 -32.81 3.18
CA LEU A 797 11.58 -32.04 1.98
C LEU A 797 11.17 -30.58 2.16
N PHE A 798 12.16 -29.69 2.29
CA PHE A 798 11.88 -28.25 2.35
C PHE A 798 11.75 -27.67 0.94
N LEU A 799 10.50 -27.58 0.48
CA LEU A 799 10.14 -27.09 -0.85
C LEU A 799 10.08 -25.56 -0.85
N LYS A 800 10.54 -24.95 -1.95
CA LYS A 800 10.32 -23.53 -2.24
C LYS A 800 8.82 -23.29 -2.41
N PRO A 801 8.17 -22.40 -1.63
CA PRO A 801 6.79 -22.02 -1.91
C PRO A 801 6.69 -21.35 -3.29
N THR A 802 5.84 -21.86 -4.16
CA THR A 802 5.64 -21.33 -5.52
C THR A 802 4.22 -20.81 -5.69
N ILE A 803 4.08 -19.67 -6.36
CA ILE A 803 2.76 -19.13 -6.75
C ILE A 803 2.58 -19.19 -8.26
N VAL A 804 3.66 -19.03 -9.03
CA VAL A 804 3.57 -19.16 -10.49
C VAL A 804 3.75 -20.63 -10.84
N LYS A 805 2.70 -21.21 -11.44
CA LYS A 805 2.71 -22.60 -11.91
C LYS A 805 3.32 -22.71 -13.30
N LYS A 806 2.90 -21.81 -14.20
CA LYS A 806 3.29 -21.86 -15.61
C LYS A 806 3.31 -20.47 -16.23
N ILE A 807 4.29 -20.24 -17.10
CA ILE A 807 4.36 -19.05 -17.97
C ILE A 807 4.25 -19.52 -19.41
N THR A 808 3.24 -19.03 -20.12
CA THR A 808 2.90 -19.48 -21.48
C THR A 808 3.09 -18.34 -22.47
N ASP A 809 3.79 -18.61 -23.57
CA ASP A 809 3.95 -17.64 -24.66
C ASP A 809 2.67 -17.47 -25.47
N HIS A 810 2.54 -16.31 -26.13
CA HIS A 810 1.37 -15.89 -26.91
C HIS A 810 0.98 -16.84 -28.06
N THR A 811 1.92 -17.68 -28.54
CA THR A 811 1.66 -18.71 -29.57
C THR A 811 1.22 -20.05 -28.99
N MET A 812 1.18 -20.21 -27.66
CA MET A 812 0.99 -21.49 -26.96
C MET A 812 1.99 -22.60 -27.35
N ALA A 813 3.06 -22.26 -28.11
CA ALA A 813 4.00 -23.23 -28.65
C ALA A 813 5.14 -23.58 -27.68
N GLN A 814 5.39 -22.75 -26.67
CA GLN A 814 6.38 -22.98 -25.64
C GLN A 814 5.76 -22.77 -24.26
N GLU A 815 5.79 -23.84 -23.48
CA GLU A 815 5.29 -23.90 -22.12
C GLU A 815 6.48 -24.08 -21.17
N HIS A 816 6.70 -23.12 -20.30
CA HIS A 816 7.67 -23.28 -19.21
C HIS A 816 6.88 -23.56 -17.93
N GLU A 817 6.76 -24.85 -17.60
CA GLU A 817 6.25 -25.28 -16.29
C GLU A 817 7.37 -25.13 -15.26
N LEU A 818 7.09 -24.40 -14.19
CA LEU A 818 8.05 -24.25 -13.09
C LEU A 818 8.03 -25.55 -12.29
N CYS A 819 9.07 -26.36 -12.46
CA CYS A 819 9.23 -27.62 -11.75
C CYS A 819 9.34 -27.39 -10.23
N MET A 820 8.90 -28.39 -9.44
CA MET A 820 9.13 -28.45 -7.99
C MET A 820 10.60 -28.21 -7.67
N GLN A 821 10.88 -27.24 -6.81
CA GLN A 821 12.24 -26.93 -6.35
C GLN A 821 12.40 -27.32 -4.88
N SER A 822 13.05 -28.46 -4.63
CA SER A 822 13.56 -28.79 -3.30
C SER A 822 14.78 -27.93 -3.01
N ILE A 823 14.71 -27.10 -1.96
CA ILE A 823 15.82 -26.23 -1.58
C ILE A 823 16.84 -27.02 -0.76
N ARG A 824 16.35 -27.88 0.14
CA ARG A 824 17.17 -28.69 1.05
C ARG A 824 16.35 -29.81 1.65
N GLU A 825 17.04 -30.84 2.11
CA GLU A 825 16.46 -31.93 2.89
C GLU A 825 16.77 -31.72 4.37
N ILE A 826 15.74 -31.89 5.19
CA ILE A 826 15.81 -31.88 6.64
C ILE A 826 15.99 -33.33 7.09
N PRO A 827 17.03 -33.66 7.89
CA PRO A 827 17.23 -35.02 8.42
C PRO A 827 16.03 -35.51 9.25
N MET A 828 15.08 -36.14 8.58
CA MET A 828 13.78 -36.49 9.13
C MET A 828 13.54 -37.99 8.95
N ASP A 829 14.14 -38.80 9.81
CA ASP A 829 13.91 -40.24 9.79
C ASP A 829 12.43 -40.55 10.02
N ALA A 830 11.94 -41.65 9.44
CA ALA A 830 10.54 -42.06 9.55
C ALA A 830 10.03 -42.14 11.01
N LYS A 831 10.91 -42.47 11.96
CA LYS A 831 10.59 -42.48 13.39
C LYS A 831 10.35 -41.07 13.94
N ILE A 832 11.18 -40.08 13.55
CA ILE A 832 11.05 -38.68 13.97
C ILE A 832 9.74 -38.12 13.42
N GLN A 833 9.53 -38.28 12.11
CA GLN A 833 8.33 -37.79 11.44
C GLN A 833 7.07 -38.38 12.07
N ARG A 834 7.02 -39.70 12.22
CA ARG A 834 5.87 -40.40 12.80
C ARG A 834 5.58 -39.93 14.23
N THR A 835 6.61 -39.78 15.07
CA THR A 835 6.46 -39.30 16.44
C THR A 835 5.87 -37.88 16.48
N LEU A 836 6.33 -36.98 15.60
CA LEU A 836 5.78 -35.63 15.49
C LEU A 836 4.32 -35.64 15.03
N LEU A 837 4.00 -36.40 13.97
CA LEU A 837 2.64 -36.48 13.42
C LEU A 837 1.65 -37.09 14.41
N GLU A 838 2.01 -38.18 15.10
CA GLU A 838 1.20 -38.79 16.16
C GLU A 838 0.97 -37.81 17.32
N ALA A 839 2.01 -37.07 17.74
CA ALA A 839 1.87 -36.07 18.79
C ALA A 839 0.98 -34.88 18.36
N MET A 840 1.04 -34.48 17.09
CA MET A 840 0.18 -33.43 16.51
C MET A 840 -1.26 -33.90 16.28
N ASP A 841 -1.48 -35.19 15.99
CA ASP A 841 -2.82 -35.76 15.94
C ASP A 841 -3.50 -35.64 17.29
N LEU A 842 -2.81 -36.01 18.38
CA LEU A 842 -3.37 -35.92 19.74
C LEU A 842 -3.80 -34.51 20.15
N VAL A 843 -3.23 -33.45 19.54
CA VAL A 843 -3.68 -32.07 19.76
C VAL A 843 -5.15 -31.89 19.38
N VAL A 844 -5.58 -32.53 18.29
CA VAL A 844 -6.94 -32.48 17.75
C VAL A 844 -7.78 -33.64 18.26
N SER A 845 -7.18 -34.83 18.27
CA SER A 845 -7.88 -36.09 18.45
C SER A 845 -7.99 -36.52 19.91
N GLY A 846 -6.96 -36.17 20.69
CA GLY A 846 -6.71 -36.65 22.04
C GLY A 846 -7.70 -36.12 23.07
N VAL A 847 -7.92 -36.93 24.11
CA VAL A 847 -8.84 -36.59 25.21
C VAL A 847 -8.36 -35.33 25.95
N LYS A 848 -7.05 -35.11 26.05
CA LYS A 848 -6.46 -33.92 26.69
C LYS A 848 -5.91 -32.91 25.68
N GLY A 849 -6.19 -33.11 24.39
CA GLY A 849 -5.75 -32.27 23.28
C GLY A 849 -6.14 -30.81 23.42
N SER A 850 -5.22 -29.90 23.09
CA SER A 850 -5.45 -28.45 23.18
C SER A 850 -6.47 -27.91 22.17
N ALA A 851 -6.77 -28.66 21.10
CA ALA A 851 -7.77 -28.36 20.07
C ALA A 851 -8.85 -29.45 19.94
N ARG A 852 -9.11 -30.20 21.00
CA ARG A 852 -10.24 -31.15 21.03
C ARG A 852 -11.58 -30.41 20.86
N PRO A 853 -12.61 -31.00 20.22
CA PRO A 853 -13.88 -30.32 19.94
C PRO A 853 -14.53 -29.67 21.18
N SER A 854 -14.55 -30.38 22.32
CA SER A 854 -15.13 -29.89 23.57
C SER A 854 -14.37 -28.72 24.20
N ALA A 855 -13.14 -28.43 23.75
CA ALA A 855 -12.34 -27.31 24.22
C ALA A 855 -12.54 -26.03 23.39
N ILE A 856 -13.19 -26.10 22.22
CA ILE A 856 -13.33 -24.98 21.29
C ILE A 856 -14.74 -24.41 21.40
N ARG A 857 -14.86 -23.16 21.87
CA ARG A 857 -16.18 -22.55 22.08
C ARG A 857 -16.88 -22.24 20.76
N GLY A 858 -16.12 -21.78 19.76
CA GLY A 858 -16.65 -21.47 18.44
C GLY A 858 -17.36 -22.66 17.77
N LEU A 859 -16.82 -23.88 17.92
CA LEU A 859 -17.45 -25.08 17.36
C LEU A 859 -18.79 -25.41 18.02
N LEU A 860 -18.87 -25.29 19.35
CA LEU A 860 -20.09 -25.60 20.09
C LEU A 860 -21.25 -24.66 19.72
N ALA A 861 -20.95 -23.46 19.21
CA ALA A 861 -21.95 -22.51 18.73
C ALA A 861 -22.47 -22.81 17.31
N HIS A 862 -21.81 -23.69 16.56
CA HIS A 862 -22.09 -23.95 15.14
C HIS A 862 -22.12 -25.46 14.83
N PRO A 863 -23.31 -26.12 14.93
CA PRO A 863 -23.42 -27.58 14.77
C PRO A 863 -22.89 -28.14 13.46
N ASN A 864 -23.07 -27.43 12.33
CA ASN A 864 -22.59 -27.87 11.02
C ASN A 864 -21.06 -27.90 10.96
N ILE A 865 -20.40 -26.84 11.45
CA ILE A 865 -18.93 -26.74 11.49
C ILE A 865 -18.36 -27.77 12.46
N LEU A 866 -19.05 -28.04 13.57
CA LEU A 866 -18.67 -29.09 14.51
C LEU A 866 -18.68 -30.47 13.83
N ARG A 867 -19.69 -30.77 13.02
CA ARG A 867 -19.76 -32.03 12.27
C ARG A 867 -18.59 -32.16 11.30
N GLU A 868 -18.35 -31.15 10.47
CA GLU A 868 -17.21 -31.11 9.53
C GLU A 868 -15.87 -31.28 10.26
N TYR A 869 -15.71 -30.65 11.42
CA TYR A 869 -14.49 -30.77 12.23
C TYR A 869 -14.30 -32.18 12.79
N ILE A 870 -15.39 -32.83 13.24
CA ILE A 870 -15.35 -34.21 13.74
C ILE A 870 -15.01 -35.17 12.61
N ASP A 871 -15.59 -34.98 11.43
CA ASP A 871 -15.33 -35.81 10.25
C ASP A 871 -13.85 -35.72 9.81
N LEU A 872 -13.23 -34.53 9.93
CA LEU A 872 -11.82 -34.31 9.61
C LEU A 872 -10.83 -34.70 10.73
N LYS A 873 -11.32 -34.96 11.95
CA LYS A 873 -10.50 -35.12 13.16
C LYS A 873 -9.38 -36.15 13.03
N HIS A 874 -9.61 -37.24 12.29
CA HIS A 874 -8.64 -38.33 12.06
C HIS A 874 -7.84 -38.21 10.76
N HIS A 875 -8.14 -37.18 9.96
CA HIS A 875 -7.46 -36.84 8.71
C HIS A 875 -6.63 -35.56 8.85
N MET A 876 -6.50 -35.01 10.06
CA MET A 876 -5.84 -33.73 10.30
C MET A 876 -5.00 -33.79 11.56
N VAL A 877 -3.73 -33.41 11.42
CA VAL A 877 -2.80 -33.18 12.54
C VAL A 877 -2.60 -31.68 12.70
N ALA A 878 -2.42 -31.19 13.93
CA ALA A 878 -2.28 -29.75 14.12
C ALA A 878 -1.43 -29.34 15.32
N LYS A 879 -1.10 -28.04 15.35
CA LYS A 879 -0.51 -27.37 16.50
C LYS A 879 -1.14 -26.00 16.71
N THR A 880 -1.62 -25.79 17.94
CA THR A 880 -2.08 -24.47 18.41
C THR A 880 -0.90 -23.56 18.77
N GLY A 881 -1.06 -22.25 18.52
CA GLY A 881 -0.11 -21.23 18.91
C GLY A 881 -0.77 -19.99 19.50
N THR A 882 -0.19 -19.48 20.58
CA THR A 882 -0.52 -18.19 21.16
C THR A 882 0.79 -17.48 21.50
N ALA A 883 1.02 -16.33 20.88
CA ALA A 883 2.16 -15.46 21.14
C ALA A 883 1.68 -14.23 21.92
N GLU A 884 2.37 -13.92 23.00
CA GLU A 884 2.11 -12.72 23.80
C GLU A 884 3.01 -11.59 23.29
N ILE A 885 2.40 -10.45 22.96
CA ILE A 885 3.11 -9.25 22.52
C ILE A 885 2.80 -8.11 23.47
N MET A 886 3.82 -7.38 23.90
CA MET A 886 3.62 -6.14 24.64
C MET A 886 3.39 -5.01 23.65
N GLY A 887 2.27 -4.32 23.80
CA GLY A 887 1.94 -3.17 22.98
C GLY A 887 1.21 -2.11 23.80
N LYS A 888 1.12 -0.93 23.23
CA LYS A 888 0.36 0.18 23.80
C LYS A 888 -0.51 0.75 22.69
N LEU A 889 -1.76 0.26 22.61
CA LEU A 889 -2.76 0.77 21.64
C LEU A 889 -3.43 2.04 22.16
N SER A 890 -3.62 2.16 23.47
CA SER A 890 -4.10 3.37 24.12
C SER A 890 -2.95 4.31 24.40
N TYR A 891 -3.15 5.58 24.08
CA TYR A 891 -2.26 6.63 24.53
C TYR A 891 -2.65 6.99 25.97
N ASN A 892 -1.87 6.56 26.97
CA ASN A 892 -1.92 7.14 28.31
C ASN A 892 -0.49 7.09 28.88
N PRO A 893 0.18 8.21 29.17
CA PRO A 893 1.57 8.25 29.64
C PRO A 893 1.83 7.29 30.81
N SER A 894 0.94 7.31 31.80
CA SER A 894 1.00 6.49 33.02
C SER A 894 0.47 5.06 32.86
N SER A 895 -0.17 4.72 31.72
CA SER A 895 -0.64 3.35 31.48
C SER A 895 0.49 2.37 31.16
N SER A 896 0.47 1.24 31.86
CA SER A 896 1.37 0.13 31.59
C SER A 896 1.08 -0.47 30.20
N PRO A 897 2.12 -0.91 29.46
CA PRO A 897 1.92 -1.69 28.24
C PRO A 897 1.01 -2.89 28.49
N GLN A 898 0.07 -3.12 27.58
CA GLN A 898 -0.84 -4.24 27.64
C GLN A 898 -0.26 -5.44 26.86
N ILE A 899 -0.56 -6.65 27.33
CA ILE A 899 -0.13 -7.88 26.66
C ILE A 899 -1.22 -8.35 25.71
N TYR A 900 -1.07 -8.11 24.40
CA TYR A 900 -1.97 -8.65 23.39
C TYR A 900 -1.56 -10.05 22.98
N LYS A 901 -2.50 -10.79 22.40
CA LYS A 901 -2.24 -12.15 21.90
C LYS A 901 -2.38 -12.21 20.38
N TYR A 902 -1.37 -12.80 19.78
CA TYR A 902 -1.38 -13.23 18.39
C TYR A 902 -1.62 -14.73 18.36
N THR A 903 -2.66 -15.15 17.66
CA THR A 903 -3.16 -16.53 17.70
C THR A 903 -2.88 -17.21 16.38
N TRP A 904 -2.46 -18.47 16.49
CA TRP A 904 -2.03 -19.30 15.38
C TRP A 904 -2.69 -20.67 15.47
N PHE A 905 -2.96 -21.24 14.30
CA PHE A 905 -3.30 -22.64 14.16
C PHE A 905 -2.65 -23.15 12.88
N ALA A 906 -1.79 -24.15 13.00
CA ALA A 906 -1.10 -24.77 11.88
C ALA A 906 -1.57 -26.22 11.80
N ALA A 907 -2.12 -26.62 10.66
CA ALA A 907 -2.67 -27.96 10.44
C ALA A 907 -2.20 -28.53 9.10
N ALA A 908 -2.04 -29.85 9.06
CA ALA A 908 -1.82 -30.60 7.84
C ALA A 908 -2.92 -31.67 7.71
N SER A 909 -3.56 -31.74 6.56
CA SER A 909 -4.55 -32.77 6.24
C SER A 909 -3.97 -33.86 5.37
N PHE A 910 -4.52 -35.07 5.51
CA PHE A 910 -4.10 -36.27 4.80
C PHE A 910 -5.31 -36.92 4.13
N ALA A 911 -5.11 -37.44 2.92
CA ALA A 911 -6.16 -38.11 2.17
C ALA A 911 -6.66 -39.35 2.95
N GLU A 912 -5.74 -40.11 3.52
CA GLU A 912 -6.01 -41.32 4.28
C GLU A 912 -5.73 -41.15 5.78
N PRO A 913 -6.41 -41.92 6.65
CA PRO A 913 -6.05 -42.01 8.06
C PRO A 913 -4.62 -42.55 8.22
N HIS A 914 -3.98 -42.30 9.36
CA HIS A 914 -2.58 -42.70 9.65
C HIS A 914 -1.49 -41.91 8.91
N TYR A 915 -1.82 -40.69 8.48
CA TYR A 915 -0.84 -39.70 8.00
C TYR A 915 -0.11 -40.12 6.73
N GLN A 916 -0.77 -40.94 5.89
CA GLN A 916 -0.28 -41.30 4.56
C GLN A 916 -0.82 -40.28 3.55
N SER A 917 0.01 -39.91 2.57
CA SER A 917 -0.35 -39.00 1.48
C SER A 917 -0.87 -37.63 1.95
N PRO A 918 0.04 -36.70 2.33
CA PRO A 918 -0.36 -35.36 2.77
C PRO A 918 -1.05 -34.61 1.62
N GLU A 919 -2.15 -33.93 1.93
CA GLU A 919 -3.06 -33.32 0.94
C GLU A 919 -2.96 -31.80 0.94
N LEU A 920 -3.00 -31.18 2.12
CA LEU A 920 -3.02 -29.72 2.26
C LEU A 920 -2.45 -29.30 3.61
N VAL A 921 -1.59 -28.30 3.62
CA VAL A 921 -1.14 -27.60 4.83
C VAL A 921 -1.89 -26.27 4.94
N VAL A 922 -2.51 -26.00 6.08
CA VAL A 922 -3.23 -24.74 6.35
C VAL A 922 -2.68 -24.09 7.61
N VAL A 923 -2.24 -22.83 7.48
CA VAL A 923 -1.83 -21.97 8.59
C VAL A 923 -2.77 -20.78 8.70
N VAL A 924 -3.44 -20.66 9.83
CA VAL A 924 -4.31 -19.52 10.17
C VAL A 924 -3.59 -18.66 11.20
N PHE A 925 -3.52 -17.36 10.92
CA PHE A 925 -2.92 -16.35 11.79
C PHE A 925 -3.89 -15.19 12.01
N LEU A 926 -4.15 -14.83 13.26
CA LEU A 926 -4.99 -13.69 13.62
C LEU A 926 -4.30 -12.78 14.64
N ARG A 927 -4.29 -11.47 14.36
CA ARG A 927 -3.88 -10.46 15.35
C ARG A 927 -5.00 -10.28 16.38
N TYR A 928 -4.62 -10.04 17.63
CA TYR A 928 -5.56 -9.72 18.71
C TYR A 928 -6.65 -10.79 18.92
N GLY A 929 -6.27 -12.07 18.84
CA GLY A 929 -7.16 -13.20 19.13
C GLY A 929 -7.21 -13.55 20.63
N ASP A 930 -8.04 -14.53 21.01
CA ASP A 930 -8.10 -15.02 22.40
C ASP A 930 -7.16 -16.21 22.64
N SER A 931 -7.31 -17.26 21.84
CA SER A 931 -6.53 -18.50 21.92
C SER A 931 -6.41 -19.18 20.55
N GLY A 932 -5.25 -19.77 20.25
CA GLY A 932 -5.00 -20.46 18.97
C GLY A 932 -6.00 -21.60 18.66
N LYS A 933 -6.59 -22.23 19.67
CA LYS A 933 -7.61 -23.28 19.47
C LYS A 933 -8.90 -22.78 18.80
N GLU A 934 -9.24 -21.50 18.95
CA GLU A 934 -10.45 -20.93 18.34
C GLU A 934 -10.29 -20.73 16.82
N LEU A 935 -9.08 -20.92 16.28
CA LEU A 935 -8.79 -20.85 14.84
C LEU A 935 -8.90 -22.21 14.14
N ALA A 936 -8.99 -23.31 14.91
CA ALA A 936 -9.17 -24.65 14.36
C ALA A 936 -10.38 -24.79 13.41
N PRO A 937 -11.53 -24.14 13.67
CA PRO A 937 -12.68 -24.19 12.76
C PRO A 937 -12.42 -23.54 11.40
N LEU A 938 -11.58 -22.50 11.34
CA LEU A 938 -11.23 -21.84 10.09
C LEU A 938 -10.36 -22.78 9.24
N ALA A 939 -9.38 -23.44 9.86
CA ALA A 939 -8.52 -24.40 9.17
C ALA A 939 -9.30 -25.62 8.66
N SER A 940 -10.24 -26.16 9.45
CA SER A 940 -11.05 -27.30 9.03
C SER A 940 -11.98 -26.95 7.86
N GLN A 941 -12.61 -25.76 7.89
CA GLN A 941 -13.43 -25.27 6.78
C GLN A 941 -12.61 -25.10 5.50
N MET A 942 -11.37 -24.62 5.60
CA MET A 942 -10.45 -24.52 4.45
C MET A 942 -10.16 -25.89 3.83
N ILE A 943 -9.84 -26.90 4.66
CA ILE A 943 -9.58 -28.27 4.20
C ILE A 943 -10.84 -28.87 3.56
N TYR A 944 -12.00 -28.70 4.18
CA TYR A 944 -13.27 -29.21 3.66
C TYR A 944 -13.61 -28.56 2.31
N LYS A 945 -13.47 -27.24 2.20
CA LYS A 945 -13.72 -26.51 0.96
C LYS A 945 -12.76 -26.91 -0.15
N TRP A 946 -11.49 -27.17 0.18
CA TRP A 946 -10.52 -27.69 -0.79
C TRP A 946 -10.93 -29.04 -1.35
N ARG A 947 -11.32 -29.98 -0.48
CA ARG A 947 -11.85 -31.30 -0.89
C ARG A 947 -13.10 -31.19 -1.77
N GLU A 948 -13.97 -30.22 -1.49
CA GLU A 948 -15.15 -29.93 -2.31
C GLU A 948 -14.76 -29.43 -3.71
N ILE A 949 -13.83 -28.48 -3.80
CA ILE A 949 -13.32 -27.94 -5.07
C ILE A 949 -12.67 -29.05 -5.92
N LEU A 950 -11.86 -29.92 -5.30
CA LEU A 950 -11.25 -31.07 -6.00
C LEU A 950 -12.31 -32.04 -6.53
N LYS A 951 -13.35 -32.34 -5.76
CA LYS A 951 -14.46 -33.19 -6.23
C LYS A 951 -15.23 -32.56 -7.39
N ASN A 952 -15.45 -31.25 -7.36
CA ASN A 952 -16.19 -30.55 -8.41
C ASN A 952 -15.37 -30.38 -9.69
N SER A 953 -14.05 -30.21 -9.60
CA SER A 953 -13.16 -30.11 -10.77
C SER A 953 -12.85 -31.45 -11.43
N SER A 954 -13.06 -32.56 -10.74
CA SER A 954 -12.95 -33.92 -11.30
C SER A 954 -14.20 -34.39 -12.08
N LYS A 955 -15.29 -33.61 -12.04
CA LYS A 955 -16.52 -33.84 -12.81
C LYS A 955 -16.52 -32.95 -14.04
#